data_AF-A0AA88LG75-F1
#
_entry.id   AF-A0AA88LG75-F1
#
_cell.length_a   1.000
_cell.length_b   1.000
_cell.length_c   1.000
_cell.angle_alpha   90.00
_cell.angle_beta   90.00
_cell.angle_gamma   90.00
#
_symmetry.space_group_name_H-M   'P 1'
#
loop_
_entity.id
_entity.type
_entity.pdbx_description
1 polymer ?
#
loop_
_entity_poly.entity_id
_entity_poly.type
_entity_poly.pdbx_seq_one_letter_code
_entity_poly.pdbx_strand_id
1 'polypeptide(L)'
;MASHPHSGPDLRPGHGQSVKDLLLGSQQLLVASLYNLAPLLDCVLAAGLLSLDNYHEVKAEKTPKNRARKLLEIVQGQMDENGALCFLECLRECKQHYPRLRTWLAAETEIQRGPTERKLQAQFSCLCSRLGFSVLPVSLALFSNSVLTQFDLERIQAAPTPTEQSHVLLTICLTKGEMACKSFYTALYSEDPQLSEDINIKESYAVSSLLKDLSLNSKEVSSIGVAVEETRDTAAGHLPYSEVLQQVRAQLGVAVGDEARLNVCKLGVAVGLPRHIVKECLLEGVSLEDSAQLEALVALFMEKTQDAERLLSRVAELEFGSVQLSERGCLSLKLLQEADALLRRGSHSHNHTWDYQLDQGHLDGADCDDCTLWTIFRYLVWDCLVEAVEEPKLKASGGLATMLQQLHGCALVDLALLQELEQCWSEGGAENLLQSIRVLAQILRDLHSLHTGINLSSPVEGLYSCWSRLHRVTSFQGVSARAIRKVLNSVVPASTQQDSTPRARHYREVCVYVARLLDTMQAERSIRDFANSSIAQITQHIRLVLSGPAFNSQTFDAGIWNRLMCLTEFNPAQLGLGLLMQLHQETLSDLKHYLQPGECHSSHFVLESVRMFGSPRLISVNSTRGPVTIDDGVEVDLYFKISKPASFMVRLHCRGYEKSKGHFEVHKPSCVHISQLREEGTRAINCLGSEVLAQENDEMWIRESGSGWWEELQCIARRYSVQLQEQGCCFMIITSESECLVKFIYRRGRLWATAQRGCEVI
;
A
#
# COMPACT_ATOMS: atom_id res chain seq x y z
N MET A 1 47.49 -59.54 6.06
CA MET A 1 47.59 -59.41 7.54
C MET A 1 47.51 -57.91 7.83
N ALA A 2 46.30 -57.43 8.13
CA ALA A 2 45.82 -57.03 9.47
C ALA A 2 46.34 -55.61 9.84
N SER A 3 45.57 -54.63 10.30
CA SER A 3 44.14 -54.48 10.63
C SER A 3 43.91 -53.00 11.02
N HIS A 4 42.74 -52.43 10.74
CA HIS A 4 42.26 -51.14 11.28
C HIS A 4 42.17 -51.15 12.83
N PRO A 5 42.08 -49.98 13.52
CA PRO A 5 40.75 -49.39 13.80
C PRO A 5 40.65 -47.84 13.81
N HIS A 6 39.38 -47.42 13.82
CA HIS A 6 38.72 -46.11 13.78
C HIS A 6 39.05 -45.06 14.86
N SER A 7 38.86 -43.77 14.51
CA SER A 7 37.97 -42.78 15.18
C SER A 7 38.22 -41.37 14.59
N GLY A 8 37.34 -40.83 13.75
CA GLY A 8 36.38 -39.77 14.11
C GLY A 8 36.56 -38.57 13.14
N PRO A 9 35.49 -37.86 12.70
CA PRO A 9 35.64 -36.70 11.83
C PRO A 9 35.92 -35.45 12.67
N ASP A 10 37.17 -34.99 12.68
CA ASP A 10 37.51 -33.67 13.23
C ASP A 10 36.98 -32.58 12.31
N LEU A 11 35.85 -32.01 12.72
CA LEU A 11 35.34 -30.72 12.29
C LEU A 11 36.43 -29.66 12.43
N ARG A 12 36.99 -29.18 11.31
CA ARG A 12 37.85 -28.00 11.29
C ARG A 12 37.02 -26.74 11.60
N PRO A 13 37.44 -25.87 12.54
CA PRO A 13 36.86 -24.55 12.74
C PRO A 13 37.17 -23.64 11.53
N GLY A 14 36.16 -22.89 11.09
CA GLY A 14 36.20 -22.02 9.91
C GLY A 14 37.30 -20.97 9.94
N HIS A 15 37.92 -20.73 8.78
CA HIS A 15 38.81 -19.60 8.54
C HIS A 15 37.98 -18.33 8.40
N GLY A 16 38.20 -17.35 9.29
CA GLY A 16 37.65 -16.00 9.18
C GLY A 16 38.39 -15.17 8.13
N GLN A 17 37.65 -14.39 7.35
CA GLN A 17 38.19 -13.52 6.30
C GLN A 17 38.75 -12.22 6.92
N SER A 18 39.99 -11.84 6.58
CA SER A 18 40.62 -10.61 7.10
C SER A 18 40.01 -9.34 6.48
N VAL A 19 40.16 -8.18 7.13
CA VAL A 19 39.59 -6.92 6.63
C VAL A 19 40.31 -6.48 5.35
N LYS A 20 41.61 -6.75 5.26
CA LYS A 20 42.35 -6.52 4.03
C LYS A 20 41.89 -7.41 2.87
N ASP A 21 41.58 -8.69 3.12
CA ASP A 21 41.05 -9.58 2.09
C ASP A 21 39.66 -9.13 1.60
N LEU A 22 38.85 -8.57 2.51
CA LEU A 22 37.56 -7.97 2.16
C LEU A 22 37.72 -6.71 1.29
N LEU A 23 38.65 -5.82 1.65
CA LEU A 23 38.94 -4.60 0.88
C LEU A 23 39.52 -4.91 -0.49
N LEU A 24 40.40 -5.92 -0.58
CA LEU A 24 40.94 -6.44 -1.83
C LEU A 24 39.86 -7.09 -2.70
N GLY A 25 39.04 -7.96 -2.13
CA GLY A 25 37.92 -8.60 -2.85
C GLY A 25 36.88 -7.60 -3.38
N SER A 26 36.81 -6.41 -2.75
CA SER A 26 35.87 -5.34 -3.10
C SER A 26 36.53 -4.17 -3.85
N GLN A 27 37.77 -4.32 -4.31
CA GLN A 27 38.57 -3.23 -4.89
C GLN A 27 37.89 -2.57 -6.10
N GLN A 28 37.28 -3.35 -7.00
CA GLN A 28 36.59 -2.81 -8.18
C GLN A 28 35.38 -1.94 -7.80
N LEU A 29 34.61 -2.39 -6.80
CA LEU A 29 33.47 -1.66 -6.26
C LEU A 29 33.92 -0.35 -5.59
N LEU A 30 34.98 -0.40 -4.78
CA LEU A 30 35.54 0.75 -4.08
C LEU A 30 36.07 1.80 -5.06
N VAL A 31 36.86 1.39 -6.07
CA VAL A 31 37.39 2.31 -7.09
C VAL A 31 36.28 2.97 -7.91
N ALA A 32 35.19 2.25 -8.19
CA ALA A 32 34.03 2.79 -8.90
C ALA A 32 33.14 3.71 -8.05
N SER A 33 33.24 3.60 -6.72
CA SER A 33 32.36 4.28 -5.77
C SER A 33 33.02 5.46 -5.06
N LEU A 34 34.35 5.50 -4.97
CA LEU A 34 35.14 6.60 -4.43
C LEU A 34 35.38 7.68 -5.50
N TYR A 35 34.30 8.30 -6.01
CA TYR A 35 34.39 9.35 -7.03
C TYR A 35 34.75 10.73 -6.46
N ASN A 36 34.54 10.94 -5.15
CA ASN A 36 34.93 12.14 -4.43
C ASN A 36 35.77 11.77 -3.19
N LEU A 37 37.10 11.71 -3.33
CA LEU A 37 37.99 11.27 -2.24
C LEU A 37 38.21 12.31 -1.13
N ALA A 38 37.90 13.60 -1.35
CA ALA A 38 38.31 14.65 -0.41
C ALA A 38 37.79 14.40 1.03
N PRO A 39 36.50 14.09 1.27
CA PRO A 39 36.00 13.84 2.62
C PRO A 39 36.65 12.62 3.30
N LEU A 40 36.96 11.58 2.52
CA LEU A 40 37.61 10.39 3.06
C LEU A 40 39.10 10.64 3.35
N LEU A 41 39.81 11.38 2.50
CA LEU A 41 41.20 11.72 2.75
C LEU A 41 41.35 12.60 4.00
N ASP A 42 40.45 13.55 4.21
CA ASP A 42 40.45 14.39 5.41
C ASP A 42 40.15 13.56 6.67
N CYS A 43 39.22 12.61 6.59
CA CYS A 43 38.87 11.68 7.67
C CYS A 43 40.04 10.72 8.00
N VAL A 44 40.66 10.12 6.98
CA VAL A 44 41.77 9.16 7.13
C VAL A 44 43.07 9.86 7.59
N LEU A 45 43.29 11.12 7.17
CA LEU A 45 44.36 11.96 7.72
C LEU A 45 44.11 12.32 9.19
N ALA A 46 42.88 12.72 9.54
CA ALA A 46 42.52 13.05 10.92
C ALA A 46 42.63 11.84 11.86
N ALA A 47 42.36 10.64 11.35
CA ALA A 47 42.57 9.37 12.05
C ALA A 47 44.05 8.94 12.15
N GLY A 48 44.99 9.69 11.55
CA GLY A 48 46.42 9.38 11.57
C GLY A 48 46.82 8.16 10.74
N LEU A 49 45.93 7.68 9.86
CA LEU A 49 46.15 6.47 9.05
C LEU A 49 46.98 6.76 7.78
N LEU A 50 47.01 8.01 7.32
CA LEU A 50 47.84 8.46 6.19
C LEU A 50 48.91 9.46 6.66
N SER A 51 50.12 9.34 6.12
CA SER A 51 51.14 10.38 6.22
C SER A 51 50.84 11.52 5.25
N LEU A 52 51.46 12.68 5.50
CA LEU A 52 51.34 13.85 4.62
C LEU A 52 51.87 13.54 3.20
N ASP A 53 52.93 12.73 3.11
CA ASP A 53 53.51 12.28 1.84
C ASP A 53 52.53 11.38 1.06
N ASN A 54 51.89 10.42 1.73
CA ASN A 54 50.87 9.56 1.13
C ASN A 54 49.65 10.35 0.63
N TYR A 55 49.25 11.39 1.35
CA TYR A 55 48.17 12.29 0.91
C TYR A 55 48.54 13.05 -0.37
N HIS A 56 49.76 13.57 -0.46
CA HIS A 56 50.25 14.25 -1.65
C HIS A 56 50.38 13.30 -2.85
N GLU A 57 50.82 12.06 -2.63
CA GLU A 57 50.84 11.02 -3.67
C GLU A 57 49.45 10.71 -4.23
N VAL A 58 48.44 10.52 -3.36
CA VAL A 58 47.06 10.30 -3.82
C VAL A 58 46.51 11.52 -4.57
N LYS A 59 46.84 12.74 -4.13
CA LYS A 59 46.36 13.97 -4.78
C LYS A 59 47.00 14.23 -6.14
N ALA A 60 48.24 13.77 -6.35
CA ALA A 60 48.99 13.93 -7.60
C ALA A 60 48.37 13.18 -8.80
N GLU A 61 47.55 12.15 -8.54
CA GLU A 61 46.88 11.39 -9.59
C GLU A 61 45.81 12.22 -10.33
N LYS A 62 45.73 12.04 -11.66
CA LYS A 62 44.93 12.91 -12.55
C LYS A 62 43.44 12.61 -12.54
N THR A 63 43.03 11.37 -12.29
CA THR A 63 41.62 10.96 -12.36
C THR A 63 41.12 10.42 -11.02
N PRO A 64 39.85 10.63 -10.64
CA PRO A 64 39.30 10.12 -9.38
C PRO A 64 39.46 8.60 -9.21
N LYS A 65 39.33 7.84 -10.30
CA LYS A 65 39.55 6.38 -10.29
C LYS A 65 41.01 6.02 -9.98
N ASN A 66 41.98 6.75 -10.52
CA ASN A 66 43.40 6.51 -10.20
C ASN A 66 43.72 6.91 -8.76
N ARG A 67 43.13 8.01 -8.26
CA ARG A 67 43.24 8.43 -6.86
C ARG A 67 42.72 7.34 -5.91
N ALA A 68 41.55 6.76 -6.22
CA ALA A 68 40.98 5.66 -5.44
C ALA A 68 41.87 4.41 -5.45
N ARG A 69 42.43 4.03 -6.61
CA ARG A 69 43.37 2.89 -6.70
C ARG A 69 44.61 3.12 -5.86
N LYS A 70 45.24 4.29 -6.01
CA LYS A 70 46.44 4.67 -5.27
C LYS A 70 46.21 4.68 -3.75
N LEU A 71 45.04 5.15 -3.30
CA LEU A 71 44.65 5.08 -1.89
C LEU A 71 44.52 3.63 -1.40
N LEU A 72 43.85 2.76 -2.15
CA LEU A 72 43.68 1.35 -1.77
C LEU A 72 44.99 0.56 -1.83
N GLU A 73 45.92 0.93 -2.72
CA GLU A 73 47.28 0.39 -2.76
C GLU A 73 48.05 0.74 -1.47
N ILE A 74 47.92 1.97 -0.97
CA ILE A 74 48.52 2.40 0.29
C ILE A 74 47.89 1.67 1.48
N VAL A 75 46.56 1.52 1.51
CA VAL A 75 45.85 0.75 2.55
C VAL A 75 46.33 -0.70 2.56
N GLN A 76 46.51 -1.32 1.40
CA GLN A 76 46.95 -2.70 1.34
C GLN A 76 48.44 -2.88 1.69
N GLY A 77 49.29 -1.98 1.18
CA GLY A 77 50.75 -2.10 1.27
C GLY A 77 51.37 -1.55 2.56
N GLN A 78 50.73 -0.58 3.21
CA GLN A 78 51.34 0.17 4.32
C GLN A 78 50.55 0.10 5.65
N MET A 79 49.25 -0.19 5.64
CA MET A 79 48.48 -0.34 6.90
C MET A 79 48.60 -1.78 7.42
N ASP A 80 48.42 -2.01 8.72
CA ASP A 80 48.20 -3.35 9.28
C ASP A 80 46.69 -3.68 9.33
N GLU A 81 46.28 -4.85 9.84
CA GLU A 81 44.85 -5.21 9.92
C GLU A 81 44.04 -4.23 10.76
N ASN A 82 44.63 -3.71 11.84
CA ASN A 82 43.99 -2.73 12.69
C ASN A 82 43.82 -1.39 11.96
N GLY A 83 44.85 -0.93 11.23
CA GLY A 83 44.78 0.23 10.36
C GLY A 83 43.76 0.06 9.21
N ALA A 84 43.65 -1.14 8.63
CA ALA A 84 42.65 -1.46 7.62
C ALA A 84 41.22 -1.45 8.19
N LEU A 85 41.04 -1.89 9.44
CA LEU A 85 39.76 -1.80 10.16
C LEU A 85 39.39 -0.35 10.46
N CYS A 86 40.32 0.46 10.96
CA CYS A 86 40.09 1.89 11.17
C CYS A 86 39.83 2.63 9.84
N PHE A 87 40.46 2.21 8.75
CA PHE A 87 40.15 2.73 7.41
C PHE A 87 38.73 2.38 6.97
N LEU A 88 38.26 1.15 7.24
CA LEU A 88 36.88 0.75 6.98
C LEU A 88 35.88 1.55 7.84
N GLU A 89 36.26 1.92 9.07
CA GLU A 89 35.46 2.81 9.91
C GLU A 89 35.40 4.24 9.36
N CYS A 90 36.52 4.79 8.89
CA CYS A 90 36.54 6.08 8.18
C CYS A 90 35.62 6.07 6.95
N LEU A 91 35.60 4.96 6.20
CA LEU A 91 34.67 4.74 5.10
C LEU A 91 33.20 4.71 5.56
N ARG A 92 32.91 4.13 6.73
CA ARG A 92 31.57 4.13 7.34
C ARG A 92 31.15 5.50 7.83
N GLU A 93 32.05 6.29 8.40
CA GLU A 93 31.76 7.68 8.79
C GLU A 93 31.45 8.53 7.57
N CYS A 94 32.20 8.33 6.49
CA CYS A 94 31.97 9.00 5.21
C CYS A 94 30.84 8.37 4.36
N LYS A 95 30.05 7.42 4.89
CA LYS A 95 29.01 6.69 4.12
C LYS A 95 27.97 7.58 3.46
N GLN A 96 27.75 8.79 3.98
CA GLN A 96 26.84 9.76 3.39
C GLN A 96 27.33 10.23 2.02
N HIS A 97 28.65 10.34 1.83
CA HIS A 97 29.31 10.75 0.59
C HIS A 97 29.43 9.63 -0.46
N TYR A 98 29.29 8.36 -0.04
CA TYR A 98 29.41 7.19 -0.93
C TYR A 98 28.14 6.34 -0.95
N PRO A 99 27.04 6.79 -1.58
CA PRO A 99 25.77 6.06 -1.63
C PRO A 99 25.90 4.63 -2.17
N ARG A 100 26.77 4.42 -3.16
CA ARG A 100 27.04 3.10 -3.78
C ARG A 100 27.68 2.08 -2.83
N LEU A 101 28.33 2.56 -1.77
CA LEU A 101 28.92 1.72 -0.74
C LEU A 101 27.96 1.49 0.44
N ARG A 102 26.77 2.11 0.48
CA ARG A 102 25.90 2.01 1.66
C ARG A 102 25.41 0.59 1.91
N THR A 103 25.00 -0.13 0.87
CA THR A 103 24.59 -1.55 0.98
C THR A 103 25.78 -2.46 1.31
N TRP A 104 26.96 -2.18 0.76
CA TRP A 104 28.18 -2.94 1.05
C TRP A 104 28.73 -2.67 2.46
N LEU A 105 28.64 -1.43 2.95
CA LEU A 105 28.98 -1.02 4.32
C LEU A 105 27.90 -1.40 5.35
N ALA A 106 26.67 -1.66 4.91
CA ALA A 106 25.54 -2.10 5.73
C ALA A 106 25.37 -3.63 5.77
N ALA A 107 25.94 -4.36 4.82
CA ALA A 107 26.11 -5.80 4.93
C ALA A 107 27.05 -6.07 6.12
N GLU A 108 26.50 -6.63 7.19
CA GLU A 108 27.23 -6.99 8.41
C GLU A 108 28.34 -7.98 8.06
N THR A 109 29.56 -7.48 7.85
CA THR A 109 30.75 -8.33 7.87
C THR A 109 30.98 -8.75 9.32
N GLU A 110 30.67 -10.02 9.59
CA GLU A 110 30.67 -10.68 10.89
C GLU A 110 31.98 -10.46 11.67
N ILE A 111 31.95 -9.52 12.61
CA ILE A 111 32.85 -9.50 13.76
C ILE A 111 31.97 -9.75 14.99
N GLN A 112 32.24 -10.84 15.69
CA GLN A 112 31.34 -11.45 16.69
C GLN A 112 31.00 -10.48 17.85
N ARG A 113 29.82 -9.86 17.81
CA ARG A 113 29.18 -9.16 18.94
C ARG A 113 28.35 -10.12 19.80
N GLY A 114 28.24 -9.83 21.10
CA GLY A 114 27.49 -10.64 22.07
C GLY A 114 25.97 -10.64 21.81
N PRO A 115 25.21 -11.62 22.35
CA PRO A 115 23.78 -11.75 22.08
C PRO A 115 22.96 -10.55 22.58
N THR A 116 23.36 -9.91 23.69
CA THR A 116 22.66 -8.75 24.24
C THR A 116 23.04 -7.46 23.50
N GLU A 117 24.27 -7.33 23.02
CA GLU A 117 24.67 -6.26 22.10
C GLU A 117 23.89 -6.32 20.80
N ARG A 118 23.76 -7.51 20.21
CA ARG A 118 22.95 -7.73 18.98
C ARG A 118 21.50 -7.35 19.23
N LYS A 119 20.95 -7.75 20.39
CA LYS A 119 19.59 -7.39 20.78
C LYS A 119 19.44 -5.88 20.93
N LEU A 120 20.36 -5.21 21.62
CA LEU A 120 20.33 -3.76 21.80
C LEU A 120 20.48 -3.01 20.47
N GLN A 121 21.30 -3.54 19.56
CA GLN A 121 21.51 -2.96 18.24
C GLN A 121 20.29 -3.14 17.32
N ALA A 122 19.68 -4.33 17.30
CA ALA A 122 18.44 -4.59 16.58
C ALA A 122 17.28 -3.72 17.11
N GLN A 123 17.32 -3.41 18.41
CA GLN A 123 16.31 -2.59 19.08
C GLN A 123 16.71 -1.12 19.19
N PHE A 124 17.84 -0.70 18.62
CA PHE A 124 18.45 0.61 18.89
C PHE A 124 17.54 1.78 18.52
N SER A 125 16.97 1.76 17.32
CA SER A 125 16.04 2.80 16.84
C SER A 125 14.72 2.81 17.63
N CYS A 126 14.26 1.63 18.05
CA CYS A 126 13.06 1.46 18.87
C CYS A 126 13.29 1.99 20.29
N LEU A 127 14.43 1.65 20.92
CA LEU A 127 14.78 2.09 22.26
C LEU A 127 15.10 3.59 22.28
N CYS A 128 15.82 4.13 21.28
CA CYS A 128 16.09 5.57 21.16
C CYS A 128 14.80 6.42 21.14
N SER A 129 13.75 5.91 20.49
CA SER A 129 12.48 6.62 20.36
C SER A 129 11.53 6.39 21.55
N ARG A 130 11.77 5.39 22.39
CA ARG A 130 10.86 4.97 23.45
C ARG A 130 11.37 5.16 24.87
N LEU A 131 12.69 5.17 25.09
CA LEU A 131 13.30 5.37 26.41
C LEU A 131 12.86 6.69 27.05
N GLY A 132 12.72 7.77 26.27
CA GLY A 132 12.02 8.98 26.68
C GLY A 132 12.43 9.51 28.06
N PHE A 133 11.50 9.46 29.03
CA PHE A 133 11.74 9.92 30.41
C PHE A 133 12.54 8.93 31.26
N SER A 134 12.59 7.66 30.86
CA SER A 134 13.29 6.58 31.53
C SER A 134 14.80 6.64 31.30
N VAL A 135 15.28 7.45 30.34
CA VAL A 135 16.72 7.65 30.07
C VAL A 135 17.48 8.08 31.31
N LEU A 136 16.99 9.09 32.03
CA LEU A 136 17.70 9.65 33.17
C LEU A 136 17.68 8.70 34.39
N PRO A 137 16.54 8.11 34.80
CA PRO A 137 16.50 7.04 35.80
C PRO A 137 17.41 5.85 35.46
N VAL A 138 17.35 5.34 34.21
CA VAL A 138 18.20 4.23 33.76
C VAL A 138 19.69 4.63 33.75
N SER A 139 20.02 5.86 33.34
CA SER A 139 21.41 6.36 33.38
C SER A 139 21.93 6.48 34.82
N LEU A 140 21.09 6.94 35.75
CA LEU A 140 21.45 7.03 37.17
C LEU A 140 21.63 5.64 37.78
N ALA A 141 20.77 4.68 37.43
CA ALA A 141 20.91 3.27 37.85
C ALA A 141 22.17 2.60 37.26
N LEU A 142 22.54 2.93 36.03
CA LEU A 142 23.79 2.44 35.42
C LEU A 142 25.03 3.12 36.01
N PHE A 143 24.92 4.39 36.41
CA PHE A 143 25.98 5.09 37.13
C PHE A 143 26.18 4.54 38.55
N SER A 144 25.10 4.29 39.30
CA SER A 144 25.19 3.67 40.64
C SER A 144 25.77 2.26 40.61
N ASN A 145 25.58 1.53 39.49
CA ASN A 145 26.17 0.22 39.26
C ASN A 145 27.59 0.27 38.63
N SER A 146 28.23 1.44 38.60
CA SER A 146 29.58 1.67 38.04
C SER A 146 29.74 1.32 36.55
N VAL A 147 28.64 1.23 35.80
CA VAL A 147 28.65 0.94 34.35
C VAL A 147 28.89 2.22 33.55
N LEU A 148 28.30 3.35 33.98
CA LEU A 148 28.59 4.68 33.43
C LEU A 148 29.61 5.40 34.32
N THR A 149 30.51 6.16 33.68
CA THR A 149 31.40 7.09 34.40
C THR A 149 30.70 8.43 34.62
N GLN A 150 31.26 9.28 35.49
CA GLN A 150 30.74 10.63 35.69
C GLN A 150 30.74 11.44 34.37
N PHE A 151 31.79 11.27 33.55
CA PHE A 151 31.87 11.88 32.23
C PHE A 151 30.78 11.38 31.27
N ASP A 152 30.44 10.09 31.31
CA ASP A 152 29.36 9.52 30.49
C ASP A 152 27.99 10.09 30.91
N LEU A 153 27.75 10.21 32.22
CA LEU A 153 26.51 10.74 32.76
C LEU A 153 26.34 12.23 32.41
N GLU A 154 27.41 13.03 32.53
CA GLU A 154 27.42 14.44 32.12
C GLU A 154 27.17 14.59 30.61
N ARG A 155 27.74 13.71 29.78
CA ARG A 155 27.48 13.68 28.32
C ARG A 155 26.04 13.34 27.98
N ILE A 156 25.42 12.39 28.70
CA ILE A 156 24.01 12.05 28.50
C ILE A 156 23.15 13.24 28.93
N GLN A 157 23.43 13.89 30.06
CA GLN A 157 22.65 15.03 30.55
C GLN A 157 22.83 16.29 29.70
N ALA A 158 24.00 16.49 29.09
CA ALA A 158 24.30 17.62 28.22
C ALA A 158 23.59 17.56 26.85
N ALA A 159 23.06 16.40 26.44
CA ALA A 159 22.31 16.29 25.19
C ALA A 159 20.95 17.02 25.31
N PRO A 160 20.58 17.88 24.32
CA PRO A 160 19.50 18.85 24.49
C PRO A 160 18.10 18.23 24.37
N THR A 161 17.95 17.04 23.80
CA THR A 161 16.64 16.36 23.66
C THR A 161 16.64 14.95 24.25
N PRO A 162 15.54 14.46 24.84
CA PRO A 162 15.47 13.10 25.41
C PRO A 162 15.82 11.98 24.42
N THR A 163 15.57 12.18 23.12
CA THR A 163 15.93 11.22 22.08
C THR A 163 17.43 11.21 21.83
N GLU A 164 18.11 12.36 21.86
CA GLU A 164 19.56 12.42 21.82
C GLU A 164 20.19 11.90 23.11
N GLN A 165 19.59 12.15 24.28
CA GLN A 165 20.02 11.56 25.55
C GLN A 165 19.92 10.02 25.49
N SER A 166 18.80 9.48 24.95
CA SER A 166 18.61 8.05 24.71
C SER A 166 19.66 7.51 23.74
N HIS A 167 19.89 8.22 22.64
CA HIS A 167 20.87 7.83 21.64
C HIS A 167 22.28 7.77 22.25
N VAL A 168 22.69 8.81 22.98
CA VAL A 168 23.99 8.86 23.65
C VAL A 168 24.12 7.73 24.66
N LEU A 169 23.10 7.48 25.50
CA LEU A 169 23.08 6.38 26.46
C LEU A 169 23.26 5.00 25.78
N LEU A 170 22.44 4.71 24.76
CA LEU A 170 22.49 3.42 24.07
C LEU A 170 23.78 3.23 23.27
N THR A 171 24.30 4.30 22.67
CA THR A 171 25.61 4.26 22.01
C THR A 171 26.70 3.92 23.03
N ILE A 172 26.70 4.56 24.21
CA ILE A 172 27.66 4.26 25.28
C ILE A 172 27.55 2.79 25.72
N CYS A 173 26.34 2.25 25.89
CA CYS A 173 26.12 0.84 26.21
C CYS A 173 26.67 -0.10 25.13
N LEU A 174 26.46 0.21 23.84
CA LEU A 174 27.02 -0.58 22.74
C LEU A 174 28.54 -0.47 22.64
N THR A 175 29.12 0.71 22.93
CA THR A 175 30.58 0.91 22.90
C THR A 175 31.27 0.22 24.08
N LYS A 176 30.63 0.15 25.24
CA LYS A 176 31.15 -0.54 26.45
C LYS A 176 30.91 -2.06 26.45
N GLY A 177 30.13 -2.56 25.50
CA GLY A 177 29.99 -3.98 25.20
C GLY A 177 28.94 -4.74 26.03
N GLU A 178 28.99 -6.07 25.96
CA GLU A 178 27.92 -7.01 26.34
C GLU A 178 27.50 -6.87 27.80
N MET A 179 28.46 -6.64 28.69
CA MET A 179 28.16 -6.44 30.11
C MET A 179 27.40 -5.14 30.36
N ALA A 180 27.73 -4.06 29.63
CA ALA A 180 27.01 -2.80 29.72
C ALA A 180 25.61 -2.90 29.11
N CYS A 181 25.46 -3.66 28.02
CA CYS A 181 24.15 -3.94 27.41
C CYS A 181 23.25 -4.77 28.34
N LYS A 182 23.80 -5.78 29.04
CA LYS A 182 23.06 -6.54 30.06
C LYS A 182 22.62 -5.67 31.22
N SER A 183 23.53 -4.88 31.77
CA SER A 183 23.21 -3.95 32.85
C SER A 183 22.16 -2.93 32.42
N PHE A 184 22.17 -2.50 31.15
CA PHE A 184 21.13 -1.64 30.59
C PHE A 184 19.75 -2.29 30.63
N TYR A 185 19.60 -3.54 30.16
CA TYR A 185 18.30 -4.21 30.21
C TYR A 185 17.84 -4.51 31.64
N THR A 186 18.77 -4.78 32.56
CA THR A 186 18.45 -4.93 33.99
C THR A 186 17.95 -3.62 34.58
N ALA A 187 18.63 -2.50 34.32
CA ALA A 187 18.22 -1.17 34.76
C ALA A 187 16.91 -0.72 34.08
N LEU A 188 16.69 -1.10 32.83
CA LEU A 188 15.44 -0.84 32.11
C LEU A 188 14.28 -1.62 32.73
N TYR A 189 14.50 -2.88 33.10
CA TYR A 189 13.46 -3.69 33.76
C TYR A 189 13.08 -3.14 35.14
N SER A 190 14.02 -2.56 35.89
CA SER A 190 13.73 -1.98 37.20
C SER A 190 13.06 -0.60 37.11
N GLU A 191 13.53 0.27 36.21
CA GLU A 191 13.06 1.66 36.13
C GLU A 191 11.87 1.84 35.18
N ASP A 192 11.70 0.96 34.20
CA ASP A 192 10.58 0.98 33.23
C ASP A 192 10.14 -0.46 32.86
N PRO A 193 9.44 -1.16 33.77
CA PRO A 193 9.01 -2.54 33.56
C PRO A 193 8.13 -2.72 32.31
N GLN A 194 7.28 -1.73 32.01
CA GLN A 194 6.36 -1.77 30.86
C GLN A 194 7.11 -1.65 29.53
N LEU A 195 8.10 -0.76 29.42
CA LEU A 195 8.96 -0.68 28.23
C LEU A 195 9.82 -1.94 28.06
N SER A 196 10.28 -2.53 29.17
CA SER A 196 11.04 -3.78 29.15
C SER A 196 10.21 -4.98 28.66
N GLU A 197 8.96 -5.10 29.10
CA GLU A 197 8.02 -6.13 28.64
C GLU A 197 7.63 -5.93 27.16
N ASP A 198 7.24 -4.71 26.76
CA ASP A 198 6.86 -4.39 25.37
C ASP A 198 7.94 -4.69 24.33
N ILE A 199 9.21 -4.61 24.73
CA ILE A 199 10.35 -4.84 23.86
C ILE A 199 10.72 -6.33 23.81
N ASN A 200 10.36 -7.12 24.82
CA ASN A 200 10.49 -8.57 24.82
C ASN A 200 9.34 -9.28 24.09
N ILE A 201 8.12 -8.73 24.09
CA ILE A 201 6.94 -9.38 23.45
C ILE A 201 7.05 -9.38 21.90
N LYS A 202 7.86 -8.50 21.29
CA LYS A 202 8.05 -8.45 19.82
C LYS A 202 8.65 -9.72 19.18
N GLU A 203 9.22 -10.65 19.95
CA GLU A 203 9.67 -11.97 19.46
C GLU A 203 8.55 -13.04 19.49
N SER A 204 7.40 -12.79 20.12
CA SER A 204 6.27 -13.74 20.22
C SER A 204 5.20 -13.54 19.14
N TYR A 205 5.32 -12.52 18.29
CA TYR A 205 4.33 -12.19 17.25
C TYR A 205 4.51 -12.95 15.92
N ALA A 206 5.45 -13.90 15.84
CA ALA A 206 5.58 -14.75 14.66
C ALA A 206 4.68 -16.00 14.70
N VAL A 207 4.13 -16.43 15.85
CA VAL A 207 3.28 -17.64 15.91
C VAL A 207 2.25 -17.54 17.05
N SER A 208 0.98 -17.26 16.71
CA SER A 208 -0.18 -17.95 17.33
C SER A 208 -0.76 -17.57 18.72
N SER A 209 -0.63 -16.34 19.27
CA SER A 209 -1.27 -16.07 20.58
C SER A 209 -1.93 -14.70 20.81
N LEU A 210 -2.73 -14.21 19.87
CA LEU A 210 -3.75 -13.19 20.16
C LEU A 210 -5.18 -13.62 19.78
N LEU A 211 -5.35 -14.90 19.43
CA LEU A 211 -6.66 -15.52 19.16
C LEU A 211 -7.16 -16.43 20.30
N LYS A 212 -6.43 -16.57 21.43
CA LYS A 212 -6.82 -17.51 22.49
C LYS A 212 -7.42 -16.92 23.77
N ASP A 213 -7.33 -15.61 24.01
CA ASP A 213 -7.75 -15.03 25.29
C ASP A 213 -9.06 -14.22 25.27
N LEU A 214 -9.91 -14.39 24.25
CA LEU A 214 -11.29 -13.86 24.27
C LEU A 214 -12.38 -14.90 24.01
N SER A 215 -12.02 -16.20 23.94
CA SER A 215 -13.00 -17.29 23.81
C SER A 215 -13.32 -17.92 25.16
N LEU A 216 -13.99 -17.19 26.05
CA LEU A 216 -14.73 -17.79 27.16
C LEU A 216 -15.97 -16.94 27.48
N ASN A 217 -17.11 -17.32 26.89
CA ASN A 217 -18.36 -17.67 27.60
C ASN A 217 -19.57 -17.69 26.65
N SER A 218 -19.86 -18.84 26.05
CA SER A 218 -21.25 -19.29 25.86
C SER A 218 -21.31 -20.79 26.11
N LYS A 219 -21.73 -21.16 27.31
CA LYS A 219 -22.02 -22.54 27.70
C LYS A 219 -23.18 -23.09 26.87
N GLU A 220 -22.96 -24.31 26.37
CA GLU A 220 -23.89 -25.44 26.30
C GLU A 220 -25.38 -25.12 26.11
N VAL A 221 -25.85 -25.30 24.87
CA VAL A 221 -27.12 -25.97 24.63
C VAL A 221 -26.87 -27.07 23.60
N SER A 222 -27.15 -28.29 24.02
CA SER A 222 -27.00 -29.53 23.27
C SER A 222 -27.79 -29.52 21.95
N SER A 223 -27.11 -29.62 20.82
CA SER A 223 -27.72 -30.00 19.56
C SER A 223 -27.84 -31.53 19.50
N ILE A 224 -29.03 -32.04 19.84
CA ILE A 224 -29.48 -33.36 19.43
C ILE A 224 -29.52 -33.34 17.90
N GLY A 225 -28.74 -34.20 17.26
CA GLY A 225 -28.78 -34.41 15.82
C GLY A 225 -30.15 -34.96 15.43
N VAL A 226 -30.99 -34.10 14.87
CA VAL A 226 -32.14 -34.52 14.08
C VAL A 226 -31.69 -34.43 12.62
N ALA A 227 -31.50 -35.59 12.02
CA ALA A 227 -31.38 -35.73 10.58
C ALA A 227 -32.69 -35.23 9.96
N VAL A 228 -32.62 -34.13 9.22
CA VAL A 228 -33.66 -33.72 8.29
C VAL A 228 -33.13 -34.11 6.91
N GLU A 229 -33.69 -35.18 6.34
CA GLU A 229 -33.60 -35.46 4.92
C GLU A 229 -34.25 -34.29 4.17
N GLU A 230 -33.45 -33.36 3.66
CA GLU A 230 -33.88 -32.52 2.55
C GLU A 230 -33.87 -33.36 1.27
N THR A 231 -35.06 -33.84 0.93
CA THR A 231 -35.41 -34.29 -0.42
C THR A 231 -35.34 -33.09 -1.36
N ARG A 232 -34.15 -32.86 -1.93
CA ARG A 232 -34.00 -32.15 -3.20
C ARG A 232 -33.38 -33.11 -4.22
N ASP A 233 -34.26 -33.68 -5.03
CA ASP A 233 -33.94 -34.21 -6.34
C ASP A 233 -33.36 -33.09 -7.22
N THR A 234 -32.05 -32.89 -7.13
CA THR A 234 -31.25 -32.37 -8.25
C THR A 234 -30.05 -33.28 -8.36
N ALA A 235 -29.96 -33.94 -9.51
CA ALA A 235 -28.95 -34.89 -9.89
C ALA A 235 -27.56 -34.53 -9.32
N ALA A 236 -27.00 -35.47 -8.55
CA ALA A 236 -25.56 -35.56 -8.35
C ALA A 236 -24.90 -35.85 -9.71
N GLY A 237 -24.80 -34.81 -10.54
CA GLY A 237 -24.04 -34.81 -11.78
C GLY A 237 -22.60 -34.50 -11.42
N HIS A 238 -21.72 -35.49 -11.57
CA HIS A 238 -20.29 -35.23 -11.64
C HIS A 238 -20.02 -34.16 -12.70
N LEU A 239 -19.66 -32.94 -12.28
CA LEU A 239 -19.22 -31.90 -13.20
C LEU A 239 -17.96 -32.40 -13.94
N PRO A 240 -17.91 -32.33 -15.28
CA PRO A 240 -16.82 -32.90 -16.09
C PRO A 240 -15.44 -32.26 -15.84
N TYR A 241 -15.36 -31.18 -15.05
CA TYR A 241 -14.15 -30.39 -14.82
C TYR A 241 -13.75 -30.27 -13.34
N SER A 242 -14.25 -31.18 -12.48
CA SER A 242 -13.99 -31.17 -11.02
C SER A 242 -12.50 -31.13 -10.67
N GLU A 243 -11.64 -31.82 -11.42
CA GLU A 243 -10.19 -31.82 -11.20
C GLU A 243 -9.56 -30.46 -11.49
N VAL A 244 -9.92 -29.82 -12.61
CA VAL A 244 -9.43 -28.48 -12.98
C VAL A 244 -9.89 -27.45 -11.95
N LEU A 245 -11.15 -27.51 -11.52
CA LEU A 245 -11.68 -26.62 -10.49
C LEU A 245 -10.95 -26.77 -9.15
N GLN A 246 -10.62 -28.00 -8.74
CA GLN A 246 -9.84 -28.25 -7.53
C GLN A 246 -8.43 -27.64 -7.61
N GLN A 247 -7.77 -27.77 -8.77
CA GLN A 247 -6.44 -27.19 -8.98
C GLN A 247 -6.49 -25.65 -8.96
N VAL A 248 -7.49 -25.04 -9.61
CA VAL A 248 -7.70 -23.58 -9.57
C VAL A 248 -7.97 -23.11 -8.14
N ARG A 249 -8.85 -23.79 -7.40
CA ARG A 249 -9.14 -23.46 -5.98
C ARG A 249 -7.89 -23.57 -5.11
N ALA A 250 -7.06 -24.59 -5.32
CA ALA A 250 -5.80 -24.78 -4.59
C ALA A 250 -4.80 -23.66 -4.90
N GLN A 251 -4.65 -23.25 -6.16
CA GLN A 251 -3.75 -22.15 -6.56
C GLN A 251 -4.20 -20.80 -5.99
N LEU A 252 -5.52 -20.58 -5.90
CA LEU A 252 -6.12 -19.37 -5.34
C LEU A 252 -6.34 -19.45 -3.82
N GLY A 253 -5.91 -20.52 -3.14
CA GLY A 253 -6.06 -20.66 -1.69
C GLY A 253 -7.51 -20.53 -1.19
N VAL A 254 -8.50 -20.90 -2.00
CA VAL A 254 -9.92 -20.77 -1.66
C VAL A 254 -10.31 -21.92 -0.74
N ALA A 255 -10.67 -21.60 0.50
CA ALA A 255 -11.18 -22.57 1.46
C ALA A 255 -12.58 -23.08 1.06
N VAL A 256 -12.95 -24.26 1.54
CA VAL A 256 -14.32 -24.78 1.41
C VAL A 256 -15.22 -23.99 2.39
N GLY A 257 -16.02 -23.05 1.87
CA GLY A 257 -16.97 -22.27 2.66
C GLY A 257 -17.64 -21.14 1.87
N ASP A 258 -18.55 -20.42 2.53
CA ASP A 258 -19.40 -19.38 1.94
C ASP A 258 -18.72 -17.99 1.87
N GLU A 259 -17.39 -17.99 1.79
CA GLU A 259 -16.61 -16.75 1.77
C GLU A 259 -16.67 -16.10 0.37
N ALA A 260 -16.86 -14.78 0.37
CA ALA A 260 -16.85 -13.95 -0.83
C ALA A 260 -15.65 -12.98 -0.75
N ARG A 261 -14.49 -13.43 -1.20
CA ARG A 261 -13.18 -12.75 -1.07
C ARG A 261 -12.51 -12.48 -2.41
N LEU A 262 -13.05 -12.96 -3.52
CA LEU A 262 -12.45 -12.84 -4.84
C LEU A 262 -13.28 -11.98 -5.80
N ASN A 263 -12.64 -11.14 -6.60
CA ASN A 263 -13.27 -10.60 -7.81
C ASN A 263 -13.13 -11.63 -8.94
N VAL A 264 -14.09 -12.57 -9.02
CA VAL A 264 -14.08 -13.65 -10.02
C VAL A 264 -14.28 -13.12 -11.45
N CYS A 265 -15.00 -12.00 -11.62
CA CYS A 265 -15.09 -11.35 -12.92
C CYS A 265 -13.71 -10.87 -13.41
N LYS A 266 -12.93 -10.22 -12.53
CA LYS A 266 -11.56 -9.79 -12.82
C LYS A 266 -10.65 -10.98 -13.11
N LEU A 267 -10.79 -12.08 -12.37
CA LEU A 267 -10.09 -13.33 -12.66
C LEU A 267 -10.41 -13.85 -14.06
N GLY A 268 -11.69 -13.87 -14.45
CA GLY A 268 -12.12 -14.31 -15.78
C GLY A 268 -11.52 -13.48 -16.91
N VAL A 269 -11.45 -12.16 -16.74
CA VAL A 269 -10.76 -11.26 -17.68
C VAL A 269 -9.26 -11.56 -17.73
N ALA A 270 -8.63 -11.76 -16.57
CA ALA A 270 -7.20 -11.99 -16.47
C ALA A 270 -6.76 -13.32 -17.10
N VAL A 271 -7.62 -14.35 -17.08
CA VAL A 271 -7.36 -15.62 -17.79
C VAL A 271 -7.66 -15.53 -19.30
N GLY A 272 -8.23 -14.42 -19.77
CA GLY A 272 -8.38 -14.08 -21.19
C GLY A 272 -9.81 -14.21 -21.75
N LEU A 273 -10.83 -14.27 -20.90
CA LEU A 273 -12.22 -14.21 -21.36
C LEU A 273 -12.70 -12.74 -21.52
N PRO A 274 -13.58 -12.45 -22.48
CA PRO A 274 -14.20 -11.13 -22.58
C PRO A 274 -15.02 -10.78 -21.33
N ARG A 275 -14.84 -9.56 -20.81
CA ARG A 275 -15.48 -9.10 -19.56
C ARG A 275 -17.01 -9.24 -19.59
N HIS A 276 -17.66 -8.90 -20.70
CA HIS A 276 -19.12 -8.99 -20.83
C HIS A 276 -19.63 -10.43 -20.67
N ILE A 277 -18.99 -11.41 -21.33
CA ILE A 277 -19.37 -12.83 -21.23
C ILE A 277 -19.23 -13.35 -19.81
N VAL A 278 -18.12 -13.00 -19.13
CA VAL A 278 -17.91 -13.41 -17.73
C VAL A 278 -18.97 -12.79 -16.83
N LYS A 279 -19.31 -11.52 -17.03
CA LYS A 279 -20.34 -10.84 -16.23
C LYS A 279 -21.72 -11.49 -16.40
N GLU A 280 -22.17 -11.67 -17.64
CA GLU A 280 -23.45 -12.32 -17.94
C GLU A 280 -23.54 -13.68 -17.23
N CYS A 281 -22.52 -14.52 -17.37
CA CYS A 281 -22.44 -15.81 -16.71
C CYS A 281 -22.53 -15.73 -15.17
N LEU A 282 -21.87 -14.74 -14.55
CA LEU A 282 -21.90 -14.57 -13.08
C LEU A 282 -23.21 -13.94 -12.57
N LEU A 283 -23.96 -13.25 -13.42
CA LEU A 283 -25.25 -12.64 -13.07
C LEU A 283 -26.43 -13.61 -13.27
N GLU A 284 -26.27 -14.66 -14.08
CA GLU A 284 -27.27 -15.69 -14.37
C GLU A 284 -27.47 -16.69 -13.21
N GLY A 285 -28.04 -16.23 -12.09
CA GLY A 285 -28.48 -17.13 -11.02
C GLY A 285 -27.37 -17.70 -10.13
N VAL A 286 -26.11 -17.32 -10.36
CA VAL A 286 -24.97 -17.79 -9.58
C VAL A 286 -24.99 -17.20 -8.16
N SER A 287 -24.60 -18.01 -7.17
CA SER A 287 -24.40 -17.58 -5.78
C SER A 287 -23.29 -16.52 -5.66
N LEU A 288 -23.34 -15.72 -4.60
CA LEU A 288 -22.31 -14.73 -4.29
C LEU A 288 -21.02 -15.36 -3.75
N GLU A 289 -20.99 -16.65 -3.44
CA GLU A 289 -19.82 -17.29 -2.83
C GLU A 289 -18.73 -17.54 -3.87
N ASP A 290 -17.47 -17.42 -3.45
CA ASP A 290 -16.33 -17.62 -4.37
C ASP A 290 -16.34 -19.03 -4.98
N SER A 291 -16.81 -20.03 -4.22
CA SER A 291 -16.92 -21.43 -4.66
C SER A 291 -17.81 -21.58 -5.89
N ALA A 292 -19.00 -20.99 -5.87
CA ALA A 292 -20.00 -21.02 -6.94
C ALA A 292 -19.58 -20.16 -8.13
N GLN A 293 -19.07 -18.95 -7.87
CA GLN A 293 -18.58 -18.08 -8.94
C GLN A 293 -17.40 -18.69 -9.70
N LEU A 294 -16.46 -19.33 -9.00
CA LEU A 294 -15.33 -20.02 -9.64
C LEU A 294 -15.78 -21.23 -10.46
N GLU A 295 -16.78 -21.97 -9.98
CA GLU A 295 -17.34 -23.09 -10.73
C GLU A 295 -17.96 -22.63 -12.06
N ALA A 296 -18.77 -21.57 -12.02
CA ALA A 296 -19.34 -20.94 -13.21
C ALA A 296 -18.24 -20.45 -14.16
N LEU A 297 -17.19 -19.79 -13.64
CA LEU A 297 -16.07 -19.30 -14.45
C LEU A 297 -15.29 -20.44 -15.13
N VAL A 298 -14.98 -21.51 -14.39
CA VAL A 298 -14.25 -22.67 -14.95
C VAL A 298 -15.09 -23.36 -16.02
N ALA A 299 -16.39 -23.55 -15.77
CA ALA A 299 -17.30 -24.11 -16.76
C ALA A 299 -17.34 -23.27 -18.04
N LEU A 300 -17.49 -21.94 -17.90
CA LEU A 300 -17.49 -21.00 -19.02
C LEU A 300 -16.16 -21.05 -19.80
N PHE A 301 -15.02 -21.06 -19.12
CA PHE A 301 -13.72 -21.11 -19.77
C PHE A 301 -13.55 -22.40 -20.57
N MET A 302 -13.91 -23.53 -19.98
CA MET A 302 -13.80 -24.84 -20.62
C MET A 302 -14.76 -24.97 -21.81
N GLU A 303 -15.97 -24.42 -21.71
CA GLU A 303 -16.92 -24.36 -22.82
C GLU A 303 -16.35 -23.58 -24.01
N LYS A 304 -15.75 -22.40 -23.76
CA LYS A 304 -15.26 -21.51 -24.83
C LYS A 304 -13.92 -21.92 -25.43
N THR A 305 -13.05 -22.56 -24.66
CA THR A 305 -11.64 -22.77 -25.07
C THR A 305 -11.22 -24.23 -25.15
N GLN A 306 -11.87 -25.12 -24.38
CA GLN A 306 -11.49 -26.53 -24.23
C GLN A 306 -10.02 -26.75 -23.80
N ASP A 307 -9.38 -25.76 -23.18
CA ASP A 307 -7.93 -25.76 -22.90
C ASP A 307 -7.63 -25.56 -21.41
N ALA A 308 -7.66 -26.67 -20.65
CA ALA A 308 -7.42 -26.65 -19.21
C ALA A 308 -6.00 -26.22 -18.84
N GLU A 309 -4.99 -26.60 -19.63
CA GLU A 309 -3.58 -26.26 -19.37
C GLU A 309 -3.37 -24.74 -19.48
N ARG A 310 -3.99 -24.10 -20.47
CA ARG A 310 -3.97 -22.65 -20.59
C ARG A 310 -4.63 -21.96 -19.41
N LEU A 311 -5.75 -22.46 -18.91
CA LEU A 311 -6.39 -21.91 -17.72
C LEU A 311 -5.45 -21.95 -16.52
N LEU A 312 -4.90 -23.13 -16.22
CA LEU A 312 -4.02 -23.35 -15.07
C LEU A 312 -2.73 -22.53 -15.18
N SER A 313 -2.14 -22.46 -16.38
CA SER A 313 -0.97 -21.61 -16.65
C SER A 313 -1.30 -20.13 -16.41
N ARG A 314 -2.45 -19.65 -16.86
CA ARG A 314 -2.88 -18.26 -16.62
C ARG A 314 -3.12 -17.97 -15.16
N VAL A 315 -3.79 -18.86 -14.44
CA VAL A 315 -4.02 -18.69 -12.99
C VAL A 315 -2.70 -18.68 -12.23
N ALA A 316 -1.74 -19.53 -12.60
CA ALA A 316 -0.41 -19.56 -11.99
C ALA A 316 0.44 -18.30 -12.27
N GLU A 317 0.22 -17.61 -13.40
CA GLU A 317 0.91 -16.36 -13.72
C GLU A 317 0.40 -15.16 -12.89
N LEU A 318 -0.83 -15.25 -12.36
CA LEU A 318 -1.49 -14.17 -11.64
C LEU A 318 -0.94 -13.97 -10.24
N GLU A 319 -0.78 -12.71 -9.88
CA GLU A 319 -0.57 -12.33 -8.49
C GLU A 319 -1.90 -12.46 -7.74
N PHE A 320 -1.99 -13.38 -6.81
CA PHE A 320 -3.24 -13.68 -6.09
C PHE A 320 -3.90 -12.43 -5.47
N GLY A 321 -3.09 -11.54 -4.87
CA GLY A 321 -3.57 -10.28 -4.31
C GLY A 321 -4.32 -9.39 -5.31
N SER A 322 -4.02 -9.50 -6.61
CA SER A 322 -4.66 -8.71 -7.67
C SER A 322 -6.15 -9.01 -7.86
N VAL A 323 -6.61 -10.21 -7.50
CA VAL A 323 -8.01 -10.63 -7.60
C VAL A 323 -8.71 -10.72 -6.24
N GLN A 324 -8.00 -10.51 -5.14
CA GLN A 324 -8.60 -10.47 -3.81
C GLN A 324 -9.34 -9.16 -3.53
N LEU A 325 -10.32 -9.26 -2.65
CA LEU A 325 -11.07 -8.13 -2.11
C LEU A 325 -10.43 -7.65 -0.80
N SER A 326 -10.51 -6.34 -0.56
CA SER A 326 -10.18 -5.74 0.73
C SER A 326 -11.10 -6.28 1.83
N GLU A 327 -10.70 -6.14 3.10
CA GLU A 327 -11.54 -6.54 4.24
C GLU A 327 -12.89 -5.83 4.21
N ARG A 328 -12.90 -4.51 3.93
CA ARG A 328 -14.12 -3.74 3.72
C ARG A 328 -15.00 -4.32 2.61
N GLY A 329 -14.41 -4.70 1.47
CA GLY A 329 -15.14 -5.36 0.38
C GLY A 329 -15.78 -6.68 0.81
N CYS A 330 -15.04 -7.51 1.55
CA CYS A 330 -15.56 -8.76 2.11
C CYS A 330 -16.73 -8.51 3.07
N LEU A 331 -16.62 -7.51 3.95
CA LEU A 331 -17.68 -7.13 4.90
C LEU A 331 -18.91 -6.57 4.19
N SER A 332 -18.73 -5.76 3.14
CA SER A 332 -19.82 -5.24 2.30
C SER A 332 -20.56 -6.37 1.59
N LEU A 333 -19.86 -7.38 1.08
CA LEU A 333 -20.50 -8.56 0.49
C LEU A 333 -21.22 -9.43 1.53
N LYS A 334 -20.67 -9.58 2.73
CA LYS A 334 -21.37 -10.25 3.84
C LYS A 334 -22.65 -9.52 4.23
N LEU A 335 -22.63 -8.18 4.25
CA LEU A 335 -23.82 -7.37 4.53
C LEU A 335 -24.86 -7.56 3.43
N LEU A 336 -24.42 -7.71 2.19
CA LEU A 336 -25.29 -7.99 1.06
C LEU A 336 -25.84 -9.44 1.06
N GLN A 337 -25.10 -10.41 1.59
CA GLN A 337 -25.60 -11.76 1.86
C GLN A 337 -26.69 -11.75 2.96
N GLU A 338 -26.59 -10.86 3.95
CA GLU A 338 -27.66 -10.65 4.95
C GLU A 338 -28.94 -10.13 4.28
N ALA A 339 -28.82 -9.22 3.29
CA ALA A 339 -29.94 -8.80 2.46
C ALA A 339 -30.54 -9.95 1.62
N ASP A 340 -29.71 -10.84 1.05
CA ASP A 340 -30.19 -12.03 0.31
C ASP A 340 -30.98 -12.96 1.22
N ALA A 341 -30.46 -13.22 2.43
CA ALA A 341 -31.13 -14.03 3.43
C ALA A 341 -32.47 -13.41 3.88
N LEU A 342 -32.54 -12.08 4.03
CA LEU A 342 -33.79 -11.37 4.31
C LEU A 342 -34.79 -11.59 3.17
N LEU A 343 -34.40 -11.39 1.92
CA LEU A 343 -35.29 -11.57 0.75
C LEU A 343 -35.87 -12.98 0.67
N ARG A 344 -35.04 -14.00 0.90
CA ARG A 344 -35.46 -15.41 0.86
C ARG A 344 -36.41 -15.81 1.99
N ARG A 345 -36.45 -15.07 3.10
CA ARG A 345 -37.36 -15.33 4.23
C ARG A 345 -38.80 -14.86 3.97
N GLY A 346 -39.04 -14.07 2.92
CA GLY A 346 -40.38 -13.84 2.36
C GLY A 346 -41.25 -12.79 3.07
N SER A 347 -40.70 -11.92 3.91
CA SER A 347 -41.46 -10.90 4.68
C SER A 347 -41.57 -9.51 4.02
N HIS A 348 -41.31 -9.39 2.71
CA HIS A 348 -41.17 -8.07 2.06
C HIS A 348 -42.48 -7.62 1.41
N SER A 349 -42.98 -6.47 1.81
CA SER A 349 -44.16 -5.85 1.20
C SER A 349 -43.73 -5.02 -0.01
N HIS A 350 -44.23 -5.37 -1.20
CA HIS A 350 -43.93 -4.68 -2.47
C HIS A 350 -44.46 -3.24 -2.57
N ASN A 351 -44.83 -2.61 -1.46
CA ASN A 351 -45.51 -1.32 -1.42
C ASN A 351 -44.58 -0.13 -1.14
N HIS A 352 -43.29 -0.35 -0.85
CA HIS A 352 -42.34 0.73 -0.62
C HIS A 352 -41.65 1.14 -1.92
N THR A 353 -41.97 2.33 -2.43
CA THR A 353 -41.17 3.01 -3.44
C THR A 353 -39.76 3.28 -2.86
N TRP A 354 -38.73 2.82 -3.57
CA TRP A 354 -37.32 2.98 -3.22
C TRP A 354 -36.84 4.44 -3.10
N ASP A 355 -37.70 5.41 -3.45
CA ASP A 355 -37.53 6.86 -3.31
C ASP A 355 -38.11 7.44 -2.00
N TYR A 356 -38.43 6.60 -1.01
CA TYR A 356 -38.99 7.07 0.25
C TYR A 356 -37.96 7.90 1.05
N GLN A 357 -38.20 9.21 1.13
CA GLN A 357 -37.50 10.08 2.07
C GLN A 357 -37.91 9.66 3.49
N LEU A 358 -36.94 9.21 4.29
CA LEU A 358 -37.12 9.05 5.74
C LEU A 358 -37.37 10.43 6.36
N ASP A 359 -38.63 10.83 6.44
CA ASP A 359 -39.04 11.95 7.31
C ASP A 359 -38.66 11.58 8.75
N GLN A 360 -37.86 12.45 9.38
CA GLN A 360 -37.23 12.25 10.70
C GLN A 360 -38.22 12.27 11.90
N GLY A 361 -39.47 11.83 11.71
CA GLY A 361 -40.56 12.06 12.65
C GLY A 361 -40.89 10.94 13.64
N HIS A 362 -40.90 9.66 13.23
CA HIS A 362 -41.51 8.61 14.06
C HIS A 362 -40.75 7.28 13.98
N LEU A 363 -39.75 7.12 14.86
CA LEU A 363 -39.05 5.85 15.16
C LEU A 363 -39.86 5.01 16.16
N ASP A 364 -41.09 4.64 15.83
CA ASP A 364 -41.84 3.61 16.56
C ASP A 364 -42.23 2.49 15.58
N GLY A 365 -41.24 1.65 15.26
CA GLY A 365 -41.42 0.51 14.35
C GLY A 365 -40.07 -0.13 14.02
N ALA A 366 -39.41 -0.74 15.00
CA ALA A 366 -38.12 -1.42 14.83
C ALA A 366 -38.22 -2.78 14.10
N ASP A 367 -39.42 -3.21 13.71
CA ASP A 367 -39.71 -4.57 13.22
C ASP A 367 -40.26 -4.57 11.78
N CYS A 368 -39.54 -3.97 10.83
CA CYS A 368 -39.87 -4.09 9.41
C CYS A 368 -38.64 -4.53 8.60
N ASP A 369 -38.68 -5.77 8.11
CA ASP A 369 -37.62 -6.38 7.29
C ASP A 369 -37.34 -5.54 6.01
N ASP A 370 -38.38 -4.93 5.42
CA ASP A 370 -38.27 -4.02 4.27
C ASP A 370 -37.38 -2.80 4.58
N CYS A 371 -37.55 -2.18 5.75
CA CYS A 371 -36.75 -1.02 6.15
C CYS A 371 -35.27 -1.39 6.33
N THR A 372 -35.00 -2.61 6.81
CA THR A 372 -33.64 -3.12 7.00
C THR A 372 -32.96 -3.38 5.64
N LEU A 373 -33.67 -4.00 4.70
CA LEU A 373 -33.17 -4.27 3.34
C LEU A 373 -32.74 -2.98 2.62
N TRP A 374 -33.63 -1.98 2.57
CA TRP A 374 -33.32 -0.70 1.91
C TRP A 374 -32.22 0.08 2.63
N THR A 375 -32.10 -0.08 3.95
CA THR A 375 -30.98 0.49 4.72
C THR A 375 -29.65 -0.14 4.31
N ILE A 376 -29.61 -1.47 4.09
CA ILE A 376 -28.42 -2.16 3.57
C ILE A 376 -28.05 -1.63 2.19
N PHE A 377 -29.01 -1.57 1.24
CA PHE A 377 -28.74 -1.04 -0.09
C PHE A 377 -28.24 0.41 -0.04
N ARG A 378 -28.87 1.27 0.77
CA ARG A 378 -28.44 2.67 0.93
C ARG A 378 -27.02 2.78 1.47
N TYR A 379 -26.66 1.98 2.47
CA TYR A 379 -25.30 1.95 3.00
C TYR A 379 -24.29 1.51 1.93
N LEU A 380 -24.59 0.44 1.18
CA LEU A 380 -23.68 -0.11 0.19
C LEU A 380 -23.48 0.83 -1.01
N VAL A 381 -24.54 1.46 -1.50
CA VAL A 381 -24.43 2.47 -2.57
C VAL A 381 -23.65 3.71 -2.11
N TRP A 382 -23.86 4.13 -0.85
CA TRP A 382 -23.05 5.19 -0.25
C TRP A 382 -21.56 4.81 -0.26
N ASP A 383 -21.23 3.57 0.09
CA ASP A 383 -19.83 3.11 0.08
C ASP A 383 -19.26 3.01 -1.34
N CYS A 384 -20.07 2.59 -2.33
CA CYS A 384 -19.69 2.63 -3.74
C CYS A 384 -19.34 4.05 -4.20
N LEU A 385 -20.15 5.04 -3.82
CA LEU A 385 -19.88 6.46 -4.13
C LEU A 385 -18.57 6.96 -3.52
N VAL A 386 -18.30 6.56 -2.28
CA VAL A 386 -17.04 6.88 -1.59
C VAL A 386 -15.83 6.33 -2.33
N GLU A 387 -15.92 5.17 -2.96
CA GLU A 387 -14.80 4.61 -3.73
C GLU A 387 -14.71 5.18 -5.14
N ALA A 388 -15.85 5.52 -5.75
CA ALA A 388 -15.93 5.85 -7.18
C ALA A 388 -15.80 7.35 -7.50
N VAL A 389 -16.24 8.25 -6.60
CA VAL A 389 -16.40 9.68 -6.93
C VAL A 389 -15.41 10.55 -6.17
N GLU A 390 -14.66 11.40 -6.89
CA GLU A 390 -13.65 12.33 -6.31
C GLU A 390 -14.24 13.20 -5.19
N GLU A 391 -15.38 13.85 -5.43
CA GLU A 391 -16.08 14.68 -4.44
C GLU A 391 -17.56 14.30 -4.36
N PRO A 392 -17.93 13.27 -3.57
CA PRO A 392 -19.33 12.88 -3.43
C PRO A 392 -20.12 14.00 -2.76
N LYS A 393 -21.13 14.55 -3.44
CA LYS A 393 -22.00 15.61 -2.92
C LYS A 393 -23.19 15.00 -2.19
N LEU A 394 -22.91 14.22 -1.16
CA LEU A 394 -23.93 13.51 -0.41
C LEU A 394 -24.52 14.42 0.67
N LYS A 395 -25.84 14.62 0.62
CA LYS A 395 -26.60 15.14 1.76
C LYS A 395 -27.03 13.97 2.61
N ALA A 396 -27.04 14.14 3.94
CA ALA A 396 -27.51 13.13 4.87
C ALA A 396 -28.95 12.66 4.56
N SER A 397 -29.78 13.49 3.92
CA SER A 397 -31.15 13.17 3.50
C SER A 397 -31.31 12.78 2.02
N GLY A 398 -30.21 12.58 1.28
CA GLY A 398 -30.29 12.20 -0.13
C GLY A 398 -30.86 10.79 -0.32
N GLY A 399 -31.84 10.64 -1.21
CA GLY A 399 -32.41 9.34 -1.60
C GLY A 399 -31.46 8.54 -2.50
N LEU A 400 -31.69 7.24 -2.62
CA LEU A 400 -30.92 6.31 -3.46
C LEU A 400 -30.80 6.80 -4.93
N ALA A 401 -31.84 7.42 -5.47
CA ALA A 401 -31.84 7.96 -6.84
C ALA A 401 -30.73 8.99 -7.05
N THR A 402 -30.57 9.91 -6.08
CA THR A 402 -29.51 10.93 -6.14
C THR A 402 -28.11 10.35 -6.01
N MET A 403 -27.99 9.18 -5.37
CA MET A 403 -26.73 8.47 -5.23
C MET A 403 -26.36 7.77 -6.54
N LEU A 404 -27.31 7.07 -7.15
CA LEU A 404 -27.11 6.41 -8.44
C LEU A 404 -26.79 7.41 -9.55
N GLN A 405 -27.47 8.55 -9.59
CA GLN A 405 -27.18 9.61 -10.56
C GLN A 405 -25.72 10.11 -10.49
N GLN A 406 -25.13 10.14 -9.30
CA GLN A 406 -23.71 10.50 -9.14
C GLN A 406 -22.77 9.38 -9.63
N LEU A 407 -23.17 8.11 -9.52
CA LEU A 407 -22.40 6.98 -10.04
C LEU A 407 -22.41 6.90 -11.58
N HIS A 408 -23.50 7.33 -12.24
CA HIS A 408 -23.58 7.39 -13.72
C HIS A 408 -22.45 8.22 -14.36
N GLY A 409 -21.94 9.22 -13.65
CA GLY A 409 -20.84 10.06 -14.12
C GLY A 409 -19.44 9.47 -13.95
N CYS A 410 -19.31 8.26 -13.39
CA CYS A 410 -18.02 7.69 -13.01
C CYS A 410 -17.53 6.61 -13.99
N ALA A 411 -16.28 6.74 -14.45
CA ALA A 411 -15.65 5.75 -15.32
C ALA A 411 -15.28 4.43 -14.63
N LEU A 412 -15.20 4.41 -13.29
CA LEU A 412 -14.84 3.21 -12.51
C LEU A 412 -16.01 2.22 -12.35
N VAL A 413 -17.23 2.68 -12.57
CA VAL A 413 -18.44 1.87 -12.43
C VAL A 413 -19.01 1.57 -13.80
N ASP A 414 -19.37 0.31 -14.03
CA ASP A 414 -19.96 -0.10 -15.28
C ASP A 414 -21.40 0.45 -15.41
N LEU A 415 -21.61 1.27 -16.43
CA LEU A 415 -22.90 1.90 -16.71
C LEU A 415 -24.02 0.87 -16.92
N ALA A 416 -23.72 -0.28 -17.53
CA ALA A 416 -24.72 -1.33 -17.75
C ALA A 416 -25.21 -1.93 -16.43
N LEU A 417 -24.30 -2.14 -15.47
CA LEU A 417 -24.66 -2.64 -14.14
C LEU A 417 -25.51 -1.62 -13.37
N LEU A 418 -25.22 -0.32 -13.49
CA LEU A 418 -26.03 0.72 -12.86
C LEU A 418 -27.44 0.79 -13.45
N GLN A 419 -27.57 0.69 -14.77
CA GLN A 419 -28.86 0.69 -15.46
C GLN A 419 -29.69 -0.55 -15.09
N GLU A 420 -29.06 -1.73 -15.00
CA GLU A 420 -29.72 -2.95 -14.55
C GLU A 420 -30.19 -2.82 -13.10
N LEU A 421 -29.37 -2.26 -12.21
CA LEU A 421 -29.74 -2.03 -10.80
C LEU A 421 -30.95 -1.09 -10.69
N GLU A 422 -30.96 0.01 -11.44
CA GLU A 422 -32.07 0.96 -11.51
C GLU A 422 -33.35 0.32 -12.03
N GLN A 423 -33.24 -0.49 -13.08
CA GLN A 423 -34.35 -1.23 -13.66
C GLN A 423 -34.93 -2.22 -12.64
N CYS A 424 -34.08 -3.03 -12.00
CA CYS A 424 -34.51 -4.00 -11.01
C CYS A 424 -35.22 -3.34 -9.81
N TRP A 425 -34.72 -2.19 -9.33
CA TRP A 425 -35.38 -1.45 -8.25
C TRP A 425 -36.67 -0.77 -8.66
N SER A 426 -36.76 -0.32 -9.92
CA SER A 426 -37.97 0.30 -10.47
C SER A 426 -39.08 -0.72 -10.70
N GLU A 427 -38.74 -1.90 -11.20
CA GLU A 427 -39.67 -3.00 -11.42
C GLU A 427 -40.09 -3.66 -10.11
N GLY A 428 -39.18 -3.74 -9.13
CA GLY A 428 -39.43 -4.35 -7.84
C GLY A 428 -39.74 -5.86 -7.93
N GLY A 429 -40.18 -6.46 -6.83
CA GLY A 429 -40.44 -7.90 -6.75
C GLY A 429 -39.21 -8.70 -6.30
N ALA A 430 -39.45 -9.90 -5.76
CA ALA A 430 -38.40 -10.71 -5.13
C ALA A 430 -37.29 -11.10 -6.12
N GLU A 431 -37.62 -11.49 -7.34
CA GLU A 431 -36.65 -11.89 -8.37
C GLU A 431 -35.74 -10.72 -8.79
N ASN A 432 -36.32 -9.55 -9.02
CA ASN A 432 -35.56 -8.34 -9.36
C ASN A 432 -34.71 -7.83 -8.19
N LEU A 433 -35.18 -7.94 -6.96
CA LEU A 433 -34.37 -7.60 -5.78
C LEU A 433 -33.21 -8.58 -5.58
N LEU A 434 -33.42 -9.88 -5.85
CA LEU A 434 -32.34 -10.87 -5.89
C LEU A 434 -31.34 -10.58 -7.02
N GLN A 435 -31.81 -10.12 -8.18
CA GLN A 435 -30.93 -9.69 -9.25
C GLN A 435 -30.12 -8.45 -8.87
N SER A 436 -30.76 -7.48 -8.20
CA SER A 436 -30.11 -6.28 -7.66
C SER A 436 -28.96 -6.63 -6.72
N ILE A 437 -29.11 -7.69 -5.91
CA ILE A 437 -28.06 -8.21 -5.05
C ILE A 437 -26.85 -8.69 -5.86
N ARG A 438 -27.04 -9.44 -6.95
CA ARG A 438 -25.94 -9.92 -7.80
C ARG A 438 -25.24 -8.76 -8.50
N VAL A 439 -26.00 -7.83 -9.04
CA VAL A 439 -25.50 -6.63 -9.72
C VAL A 439 -24.68 -5.77 -8.76
N LEU A 440 -25.23 -5.47 -7.57
CA LEU A 440 -24.52 -4.68 -6.56
C LEU A 440 -23.29 -5.41 -6.02
N ALA A 441 -23.34 -6.73 -5.87
CA ALA A 441 -22.16 -7.53 -5.49
C ALA A 441 -21.04 -7.39 -6.52
N GLN A 442 -21.36 -7.40 -7.82
CA GLN A 442 -20.36 -7.21 -8.86
C GLN A 442 -19.76 -5.80 -8.85
N ILE A 443 -20.57 -4.76 -8.61
CA ILE A 443 -20.08 -3.37 -8.43
C ILE A 443 -19.13 -3.29 -7.23
N LEU A 444 -19.50 -3.87 -6.08
CA LEU A 444 -18.67 -3.89 -4.87
C LEU A 444 -17.34 -4.62 -5.11
N ARG A 445 -17.35 -5.74 -5.85
CA ARG A 445 -16.12 -6.47 -6.21
C ARG A 445 -15.21 -5.64 -7.09
N ASP A 446 -15.76 -4.88 -8.02
CA ASP A 446 -14.99 -4.03 -8.93
C ASP A 446 -14.34 -2.83 -8.20
N LEU A 447 -15.01 -2.28 -7.16
CA LEU A 447 -14.52 -1.12 -6.42
C LEU A 447 -13.60 -1.45 -5.25
N HIS A 448 -13.81 -2.58 -4.55
CA HIS A 448 -13.11 -2.89 -3.30
C HIS A 448 -11.97 -3.92 -3.44
N SER A 449 -11.12 -3.81 -4.46
CA SER A 449 -9.95 -4.69 -4.60
C SER A 449 -8.96 -4.51 -3.44
N LEU A 450 -8.38 -5.62 -2.97
CA LEU A 450 -7.30 -5.60 -1.96
C LEU A 450 -6.05 -4.92 -2.51
N HIS A 451 -5.74 -5.23 -3.77
CA HIS A 451 -4.58 -4.68 -4.44
C HIS A 451 -4.73 -3.16 -4.59
N THR A 452 -3.83 -2.42 -3.94
CA THR A 452 -3.72 -0.96 -4.07
C THR A 452 -2.92 -0.53 -5.30
N GLY A 453 -2.44 -1.49 -6.10
CA GLY A 453 -1.69 -1.22 -7.32
C GLY A 453 -2.57 -0.95 -8.53
N ILE A 454 -1.99 -1.09 -9.72
CA ILE A 454 -2.59 -0.60 -10.97
C ILE A 454 -3.34 -1.75 -11.65
N ASN A 455 -4.62 -1.52 -11.91
CA ASN A 455 -5.47 -2.42 -12.67
C ASN A 455 -5.25 -2.21 -14.18
N LEU A 456 -5.31 -3.30 -14.94
CA LEU A 456 -5.09 -3.32 -16.37
C LEU A 456 -6.37 -3.73 -17.11
N SER A 457 -6.66 -3.06 -18.22
CA SER A 457 -7.71 -3.50 -19.15
C SER A 457 -7.26 -4.74 -19.93
N SER A 458 -8.22 -5.39 -20.58
CA SER A 458 -7.88 -6.26 -21.71
C SER A 458 -7.17 -5.42 -22.79
N PRO A 459 -6.10 -5.92 -23.42
CA PRO A 459 -5.35 -5.15 -24.40
C PRO A 459 -6.13 -4.96 -25.70
N VAL A 460 -6.12 -3.75 -26.23
CA VAL A 460 -6.61 -3.44 -27.59
C VAL A 460 -5.39 -3.04 -28.42
N GLU A 461 -5.01 -3.89 -29.40
CA GLU A 461 -3.80 -3.67 -30.23
C GLU A 461 -2.52 -3.42 -29.40
N GLY A 462 -2.37 -4.15 -28.28
CA GLY A 462 -1.22 -4.00 -27.38
C GLY A 462 -1.31 -2.82 -26.40
N LEU A 463 -2.36 -1.99 -26.47
CA LEU A 463 -2.63 -0.93 -25.51
C LEU A 463 -3.42 -1.45 -24.30
N TYR A 464 -2.84 -1.28 -23.12
CA TYR A 464 -3.47 -1.51 -21.83
C TYR A 464 -3.85 -0.17 -21.22
N SER A 465 -5.13 0.07 -20.99
CA SER A 465 -5.59 1.17 -20.14
C SER A 465 -5.34 0.80 -18.69
N CYS A 466 -4.84 1.76 -17.93
CA CYS A 466 -4.47 1.60 -16.54
C CYS A 466 -5.39 2.44 -15.66
N TRP A 467 -5.83 1.89 -14.55
CA TRP A 467 -6.51 2.65 -13.51
C TRP A 467 -6.11 2.14 -12.13
N SER A 468 -5.98 3.05 -11.19
CA SER A 468 -5.78 2.75 -9.78
C SER A 468 -7.08 2.97 -9.02
N ARG A 469 -7.10 2.56 -7.75
CA ARG A 469 -8.11 3.04 -6.81
C ARG A 469 -8.05 4.56 -6.76
N LEU A 470 -9.22 5.18 -6.64
CA LEU A 470 -9.34 6.62 -6.56
C LEU A 470 -8.47 7.18 -5.43
N HIS A 471 -7.60 8.13 -5.80
CA HIS A 471 -6.67 8.78 -4.89
C HIS A 471 -6.91 10.30 -4.88
N ARG A 472 -7.28 10.85 -3.73
CA ARG A 472 -7.62 12.27 -3.58
C ARG A 472 -6.44 13.02 -3.00
N VAL A 473 -5.85 13.89 -3.80
CA VAL A 473 -4.75 14.75 -3.36
C VAL A 473 -5.31 15.92 -2.55
N THR A 474 -4.74 16.15 -1.37
CA THR A 474 -5.16 17.19 -0.43
C THR A 474 -3.96 17.97 0.10
N SER A 475 -4.23 19.13 0.71
CA SER A 475 -3.20 19.91 1.41
C SER A 475 -2.83 19.33 2.78
N PHE A 476 -3.49 18.25 3.22
CA PHE A 476 -3.33 17.67 4.55
C PHE A 476 -1.90 17.17 4.76
N GLN A 477 -1.33 17.43 5.93
CA GLN A 477 0.05 17.08 6.25
C GLN A 477 0.16 15.89 7.22
N GLY A 478 -0.98 15.35 7.65
CA GLY A 478 -1.04 14.36 8.72
C GLY A 478 -0.94 14.95 10.12
N VAL A 479 -1.15 14.08 11.10
CA VAL A 479 -1.07 14.32 12.54
C VAL A 479 0.01 13.40 13.09
N SER A 480 0.85 13.90 13.99
CA SER A 480 1.93 13.08 14.56
C SER A 480 1.40 11.78 15.19
N ALA A 481 2.11 10.68 14.98
CA ALA A 481 1.75 9.38 15.56
C ALA A 481 1.67 9.43 17.10
N ARG A 482 2.37 10.37 17.75
CA ARG A 482 2.26 10.62 19.19
C ARG A 482 0.91 11.23 19.56
N ALA A 483 0.42 12.21 18.81
CA ALA A 483 -0.88 12.84 19.05
C ALA A 483 -2.02 11.82 18.84
N ILE A 484 -1.97 11.04 17.76
CA ILE A 484 -2.93 9.96 17.50
C ILE A 484 -2.95 8.97 18.67
N ARG A 485 -1.77 8.45 19.10
CA ARG A 485 -1.69 7.52 20.23
C ARG A 485 -2.17 8.12 21.56
N LYS A 486 -1.83 9.38 21.83
CA LYS A 486 -2.30 10.09 23.04
C LYS A 486 -3.82 10.13 23.10
N VAL A 487 -4.49 10.40 21.97
CA VAL A 487 -5.95 10.37 21.89
C VAL A 487 -6.49 8.98 22.18
N LEU A 488 -6.01 7.97 21.45
CA LEU A 488 -6.50 6.60 21.57
C LEU A 488 -6.30 6.04 22.99
N ASN A 489 -5.17 6.34 23.65
CA ASN A 489 -4.88 5.85 24.99
C ASN A 489 -5.57 6.65 26.11
N SER A 490 -6.10 7.83 25.81
CA SER A 490 -6.78 8.70 26.78
C SER A 490 -8.26 8.39 26.95
N VAL A 491 -8.81 7.46 26.17
CA VAL A 491 -10.23 7.09 26.25
C VAL A 491 -10.40 6.14 27.43
N VAL A 492 -10.91 6.68 28.53
CA VAL A 492 -11.35 5.86 29.67
C VAL A 492 -12.62 5.13 29.23
N PRO A 493 -12.71 3.80 29.39
CA PRO A 493 -13.95 3.06 29.15
C PRO A 493 -15.08 3.70 29.97
N ALA A 494 -16.24 3.91 29.37
CA ALA A 494 -17.35 4.53 30.08
C ALA A 494 -17.65 3.78 31.38
N SER A 495 -17.74 4.49 32.51
CA SER A 495 -18.29 3.93 33.73
C SER A 495 -19.69 3.40 33.40
N THR A 496 -19.96 2.14 33.73
CA THR A 496 -21.25 1.43 33.56
C THR A 496 -22.45 2.36 33.66
N GLN A 497 -22.87 2.96 32.54
CA GLN A 497 -24.23 3.46 32.43
C GLN A 497 -25.11 2.22 32.26
N GLN A 498 -26.00 2.05 33.23
CA GLN A 498 -27.12 1.11 33.16
C GLN A 498 -27.84 1.31 31.81
N ASP A 499 -28.16 0.19 31.15
CA ASP A 499 -29.08 0.11 30.00
C ASP A 499 -28.55 0.37 28.58
N SER A 500 -27.30 0.00 28.27
CA SER A 500 -26.83 -0.12 26.87
C SER A 500 -26.41 -1.54 26.50
N THR A 501 -26.89 -2.05 25.36
CA THR A 501 -26.45 -3.35 24.79
C THR A 501 -24.94 -3.34 24.50
N PRO A 502 -24.25 -4.49 24.50
CA PRO A 502 -22.81 -4.56 24.19
C PRO A 502 -22.46 -3.89 22.85
N ARG A 503 -23.33 -4.03 21.85
CA ARG A 503 -23.19 -3.41 20.52
C ARG A 503 -23.30 -1.88 20.59
N ALA A 504 -24.24 -1.34 21.37
CA ALA A 504 -24.38 0.10 21.56
C ALA A 504 -23.18 0.72 22.28
N ARG A 505 -22.58 -0.01 23.24
CA ARG A 505 -21.34 0.42 23.91
C ARG A 505 -20.17 0.48 22.95
N HIS A 506 -19.97 -0.55 22.14
CA HIS A 506 -18.87 -0.60 21.19
C HIS A 506 -19.00 0.48 20.10
N TYR A 507 -20.20 0.69 19.56
CA TYR A 507 -20.44 1.79 18.61
C TYR A 507 -20.16 3.16 19.23
N ARG A 508 -20.57 3.38 20.48
CA ARG A 508 -20.27 4.61 21.21
C ARG A 508 -18.76 4.82 21.34
N GLU A 509 -18.00 3.79 21.68
CA GLU A 509 -16.54 3.87 21.78
C GLU A 509 -15.90 4.30 20.46
N VAL A 510 -16.28 3.66 19.34
CA VAL A 510 -15.80 4.05 18.00
C VAL A 510 -16.13 5.51 17.70
N CYS A 511 -17.36 5.98 17.99
CA CYS A 511 -17.73 7.38 17.82
C CYS A 511 -16.88 8.33 18.67
N VAL A 512 -16.56 7.97 19.93
CA VAL A 512 -15.68 8.77 20.80
C VAL A 512 -14.26 8.85 20.24
N TYR A 513 -13.71 7.73 19.75
CA TYR A 513 -12.40 7.72 19.13
C TYR A 513 -12.35 8.63 17.91
N VAL A 514 -13.33 8.52 17.01
CA VAL A 514 -13.47 9.39 15.84
C VAL A 514 -13.56 10.86 16.26
N ALA A 515 -14.46 11.21 17.17
CA ALA A 515 -14.65 12.60 17.63
C ALA A 515 -13.35 13.22 18.18
N ARG A 516 -12.62 12.49 19.02
CA ARG A 516 -11.36 12.99 19.59
C ARG A 516 -10.24 13.08 18.56
N LEU A 517 -10.17 12.16 17.59
CA LEU A 517 -9.19 12.25 16.50
C LEU A 517 -9.46 13.48 15.63
N LEU A 518 -10.72 13.75 15.30
CA LEU A 518 -11.09 14.96 14.56
C LEU A 518 -10.78 16.24 15.36
N ASP A 519 -10.99 16.25 16.68
CA ASP A 519 -10.61 17.39 17.53
C ASP A 519 -9.10 17.68 17.47
N THR A 520 -8.23 16.67 17.32
CA THR A 520 -6.78 16.91 17.20
C THR A 520 -6.34 17.60 15.91
N MET A 521 -7.20 17.59 14.91
CA MET A 521 -6.94 18.28 13.65
C MET A 521 -7.32 19.76 13.71
N GLN A 522 -8.08 20.18 14.73
CA GLN A 522 -8.49 21.58 14.88
C GLN A 522 -7.51 22.35 15.77
N ALA A 523 -6.88 23.39 15.23
CA ALA A 523 -5.90 24.19 15.96
C ALA A 523 -6.50 25.03 17.11
N GLU A 524 -7.82 25.28 17.09
CA GLU A 524 -8.48 26.30 17.94
C GLU A 524 -9.53 25.75 18.92
N ARG A 525 -9.71 24.42 19.06
CA ARG A 525 -10.73 23.86 19.96
C ARG A 525 -10.14 23.06 21.12
N SER A 526 -10.64 23.35 22.32
CA SER A 526 -10.39 22.53 23.51
C SER A 526 -10.94 21.12 23.29
N ILE A 527 -10.13 20.10 23.57
CA ILE A 527 -10.55 18.69 23.55
C ILE A 527 -11.80 18.56 24.43
N ARG A 528 -12.93 18.14 23.84
CA ARG A 528 -14.16 17.90 24.60
C ARG A 528 -14.05 16.58 25.35
N ASP A 529 -14.56 16.58 26.59
CA ASP A 529 -14.75 15.34 27.33
C ASP A 529 -16.09 14.70 26.95
N PHE A 530 -16.03 13.51 26.38
CA PHE A 530 -17.19 12.71 25.99
C PHE A 530 -17.57 11.65 27.03
N ALA A 531 -16.92 11.59 28.20
CA ALA A 531 -17.15 10.55 29.21
C ALA A 531 -18.64 10.33 29.50
N ASN A 532 -19.41 11.42 29.65
CA ASN A 532 -20.84 11.41 29.96
C ASN A 532 -21.77 11.73 28.78
N SER A 533 -21.24 11.84 27.55
CA SER A 533 -22.05 12.18 26.38
C SER A 533 -22.84 10.98 25.85
N SER A 534 -24.09 11.22 25.43
CA SER A 534 -24.90 10.24 24.69
C SER A 534 -24.39 10.05 23.25
N ILE A 535 -24.75 8.93 22.61
CA ILE A 535 -24.38 8.66 21.21
C ILE A 535 -24.84 9.80 20.29
N ALA A 536 -26.07 10.29 20.45
CA ALA A 536 -26.60 11.39 19.66
C ALA A 536 -25.80 12.70 19.82
N GLN A 537 -25.33 13.01 21.03
CA GLN A 537 -24.47 14.17 21.27
C GLN A 537 -23.09 14.00 20.62
N ILE A 538 -22.52 12.79 20.65
CA ILE A 538 -21.22 12.49 20.05
C ILE A 538 -21.31 12.56 18.52
N THR A 539 -22.31 11.92 17.91
CA THR A 539 -22.50 11.96 16.45
C THR A 539 -22.83 13.36 15.96
N GLN A 540 -23.61 14.14 16.71
CA GLN A 540 -23.83 15.56 16.40
C GLN A 540 -22.55 16.38 16.47
N HIS A 541 -21.67 16.11 17.44
CA HIS A 541 -20.35 16.76 17.51
C HIS A 541 -19.50 16.43 16.29
N ILE A 542 -19.44 15.16 15.86
CA ILE A 542 -18.72 14.73 14.66
C ILE A 542 -19.21 15.51 13.43
N ARG A 543 -20.53 15.56 13.21
CA ARG A 543 -21.13 16.31 12.09
C ARG A 543 -20.76 17.80 12.13
N LEU A 544 -20.83 18.42 13.30
CA LEU A 544 -20.45 19.83 13.48
C LEU A 544 -18.96 20.06 13.18
N VAL A 545 -18.08 19.17 13.63
CA VAL A 545 -16.64 19.24 13.33
C VAL A 545 -16.36 19.12 11.83
N LEU A 546 -16.97 18.12 11.18
CA LEU A 546 -16.80 17.84 9.75
C LEU A 546 -17.39 18.95 8.84
N SER A 547 -18.33 19.75 9.34
CA SER A 547 -18.83 20.94 8.64
C SER A 547 -17.88 22.14 8.67
N GLY A 548 -16.80 22.06 9.44
CA GLY A 548 -15.81 23.13 9.58
C GLY A 548 -14.90 23.30 8.34
N PRO A 549 -14.28 24.47 8.17
CA PRO A 549 -13.47 24.77 6.98
C PRO A 549 -12.21 23.89 6.85
N ALA A 550 -11.73 23.28 7.94
CA ALA A 550 -10.59 22.36 7.92
C ALA A 550 -10.87 21.03 7.19
N PHE A 551 -12.14 20.73 6.92
CA PHE A 551 -12.58 19.46 6.34
C PHE A 551 -13.23 19.64 4.96
N ASN A 552 -12.83 20.67 4.21
CA ASN A 552 -13.22 20.81 2.82
C ASN A 552 -12.41 19.85 1.92
N SER A 553 -12.86 19.64 0.68
CA SER A 553 -12.27 18.65 -0.24
C SER A 553 -10.83 18.94 -0.66
N GLN A 554 -10.36 20.19 -0.53
CA GLN A 554 -8.95 20.54 -0.80
C GLN A 554 -8.05 20.23 0.40
N THR A 555 -8.59 20.29 1.63
CA THR A 555 -7.81 20.15 2.87
C THR A 555 -7.94 18.79 3.52
N PHE A 556 -8.94 17.99 3.15
CA PHE A 556 -9.21 16.68 3.74
C PHE A 556 -9.84 15.74 2.71
N ASP A 557 -9.55 14.44 2.80
CA ASP A 557 -10.03 13.43 1.85
C ASP A 557 -11.57 13.33 1.91
N ALA A 558 -12.22 13.64 0.79
CA ALA A 558 -13.68 13.65 0.69
C ALA A 558 -14.29 12.25 0.85
N GLY A 559 -13.57 11.17 0.53
CA GLY A 559 -14.00 9.80 0.76
C GLY A 559 -14.00 9.46 2.25
N ILE A 560 -12.92 9.76 2.96
CA ILE A 560 -12.84 9.60 4.42
C ILE A 560 -13.94 10.45 5.09
N TRP A 561 -14.11 11.70 4.67
CA TRP A 561 -15.20 12.56 5.16
C TRP A 561 -16.57 11.88 5.04
N ASN A 562 -16.88 11.35 3.85
CA ASN A 562 -18.16 10.69 3.60
C ASN A 562 -18.33 9.38 4.39
N ARG A 563 -17.25 8.62 4.66
CA ARG A 563 -17.32 7.45 5.57
C ARG A 563 -17.64 7.86 7.00
N LEU A 564 -17.04 8.96 7.48
CA LEU A 564 -17.33 9.47 8.82
C LEU A 564 -18.77 10.00 8.92
N MET A 565 -19.30 10.60 7.85
CA MET A 565 -20.72 10.96 7.80
C MET A 565 -21.62 9.73 7.83
N CYS A 566 -21.28 8.69 7.06
CA CYS A 566 -21.96 7.39 7.08
C CYS A 566 -21.97 6.77 8.49
N LEU A 567 -20.86 6.83 9.21
CA LEU A 567 -20.76 6.40 10.61
C LEU A 567 -21.77 7.11 11.52
N THR A 568 -22.07 8.38 11.29
CA THR A 568 -23.08 9.11 12.08
C THR A 568 -24.52 8.81 11.67
N GLU A 569 -24.74 8.41 10.41
CA GLU A 569 -26.07 8.14 9.84
C GLU A 569 -26.56 6.73 10.19
N PHE A 570 -25.68 5.72 10.12
CA PHE A 570 -26.06 4.32 10.26
C PHE A 570 -25.64 3.75 11.61
N ASN A 571 -26.51 3.84 12.62
CA ASN A 571 -26.25 3.30 13.94
C ASN A 571 -26.51 1.77 13.99
N PRO A 572 -25.48 0.92 14.14
CA PRO A 572 -25.62 -0.54 14.10
C PRO A 572 -26.44 -1.12 15.26
N ALA A 573 -26.53 -0.40 16.39
CA ALA A 573 -27.33 -0.84 17.52
C ALA A 573 -28.83 -0.57 17.33
N GLN A 574 -29.18 0.53 16.66
CA GLN A 574 -30.57 0.87 16.33
C GLN A 574 -31.09 0.04 15.15
N LEU A 575 -30.21 -0.25 14.18
CA LEU A 575 -30.57 -0.98 12.96
C LEU A 575 -30.53 -2.51 13.12
N GLY A 576 -30.04 -3.04 14.25
CA GLY A 576 -29.91 -4.48 14.44
C GLY A 576 -28.81 -5.16 13.60
N LEU A 577 -28.11 -4.44 12.73
CA LEU A 577 -27.10 -4.96 11.82
C LEU A 577 -25.70 -5.03 12.45
N GLY A 578 -25.24 -6.25 12.77
CA GLY A 578 -23.94 -6.48 13.39
C GLY A 578 -22.74 -6.18 12.48
N LEU A 579 -22.86 -6.47 11.18
CA LEU A 579 -21.80 -6.26 10.19
C LEU A 579 -21.45 -4.77 9.99
N LEU A 580 -22.43 -3.87 10.16
CA LEU A 580 -22.18 -2.42 10.16
C LEU A 580 -21.19 -1.99 11.24
N MET A 581 -21.17 -2.67 12.39
CA MET A 581 -20.18 -2.37 13.44
C MET A 581 -18.75 -2.67 12.97
N GLN A 582 -18.54 -3.77 12.25
CA GLN A 582 -17.22 -4.13 11.70
C GLN A 582 -16.80 -3.12 10.61
N LEU A 583 -17.74 -2.69 9.77
CA LEU A 583 -17.50 -1.65 8.76
C LEU A 583 -17.18 -0.27 9.36
N HIS A 584 -17.78 0.08 10.51
CA HIS A 584 -17.43 1.29 11.25
C HIS A 584 -16.08 1.19 11.94
N GLN A 585 -15.69 -0.01 12.37
CA GLN A 585 -14.34 -0.28 12.88
C GLN A 585 -13.29 -0.12 11.77
N GLU A 586 -13.55 -0.63 10.56
CA GLU A 586 -12.71 -0.38 9.38
C GLU A 586 -12.63 1.12 9.06
N THR A 587 -13.73 1.84 9.17
CA THR A 587 -13.74 3.31 8.99
C THR A 587 -12.82 4.03 9.99
N LEU A 588 -12.76 3.58 11.25
CA LEU A 588 -11.83 4.11 12.24
C LEU A 588 -10.37 3.73 11.90
N SER A 589 -10.13 2.51 11.43
CA SER A 589 -8.80 2.06 10.96
C SER A 589 -8.31 2.89 9.78
N ASP A 590 -9.17 3.12 8.79
CA ASP A 590 -8.91 3.97 7.62
C ASP A 590 -8.60 5.40 8.03
N LEU A 591 -9.41 5.99 8.92
CA LEU A 591 -9.15 7.32 9.47
C LEU A 591 -7.78 7.36 10.16
N LYS A 592 -7.49 6.38 11.02
CA LYS A 592 -6.20 6.32 11.73
C LYS A 592 -5.02 6.24 10.75
N HIS A 593 -5.15 5.48 9.66
CA HIS A 593 -4.12 5.37 8.64
C HIS A 593 -3.97 6.69 7.86
N TYR A 594 -5.08 7.28 7.43
CA TYR A 594 -5.12 8.58 6.76
C TYR A 594 -4.51 9.70 7.62
N LEU A 595 -4.75 9.71 8.93
CA LEU A 595 -4.17 10.72 9.81
C LEU A 595 -2.65 10.64 9.93
N GLN A 596 -2.00 9.57 9.51
CA GLN A 596 -0.54 9.48 9.61
C GLN A 596 0.14 10.47 8.64
N PRO A 597 1.28 11.06 9.03
CA PRO A 597 2.05 11.90 8.12
C PRO A 597 2.58 11.07 6.95
N GLY A 598 2.45 11.59 5.73
CA GLY A 598 2.92 10.91 4.53
C GLY A 598 2.75 11.76 3.28
N GLU A 599 3.63 11.57 2.31
CA GLU A 599 3.62 12.29 1.02
C GLU A 599 2.48 11.83 0.11
N CYS A 600 1.84 10.71 0.45
CA CYS A 600 0.63 10.23 -0.22
C CYS A 600 -0.56 11.18 -0.06
N HIS A 601 -0.52 12.17 0.84
CA HIS A 601 -1.59 13.18 0.88
C HIS A 601 -1.49 14.17 -0.26
N SER A 602 -0.27 14.54 -0.65
CA SER A 602 0.02 15.75 -1.42
C SER A 602 0.43 15.46 -2.86
N SER A 603 0.69 14.22 -3.24
CA SER A 603 1.15 13.85 -4.58
C SER A 603 0.75 12.45 -5.00
N HIS A 604 0.44 12.28 -6.27
CA HIS A 604 0.06 11.00 -6.87
C HIS A 604 0.52 10.89 -8.33
N PHE A 605 1.17 9.77 -8.65
CA PHE A 605 1.51 9.42 -10.03
C PHE A 605 0.42 8.52 -10.60
N VAL A 606 -0.21 8.98 -11.68
CA VAL A 606 -1.27 8.25 -12.37
C VAL A 606 -0.69 7.63 -13.62
N LEU A 607 -0.63 6.30 -13.64
CA LEU A 607 -0.33 5.55 -14.87
C LEU A 607 -1.63 5.46 -15.68
N GLU A 608 -1.67 6.10 -16.85
CA GLU A 608 -2.88 6.15 -17.71
C GLU A 608 -2.95 4.96 -18.66
N SER A 609 -1.81 4.61 -19.28
CA SER A 609 -1.77 3.46 -20.19
C SER A 609 -0.35 2.95 -20.44
N VAL A 610 -0.29 1.69 -20.89
CA VAL A 610 0.93 1.04 -21.34
C VAL A 610 0.68 0.45 -22.73
N ARG A 611 1.47 0.86 -23.73
CA ARG A 611 1.43 0.30 -25.08
C ARG A 611 2.60 -0.67 -25.26
N MET A 612 2.30 -1.95 -25.46
CA MET A 612 3.28 -2.97 -25.79
C MET A 612 3.54 -2.97 -27.30
N PHE A 613 4.80 -2.98 -27.72
CA PHE A 613 5.17 -3.14 -29.13
C PHE A 613 5.46 -4.61 -29.45
N GLY A 614 4.89 -5.09 -30.55
CA GLY A 614 5.03 -6.49 -31.00
C GLY A 614 4.16 -7.50 -30.23
N SER A 615 4.69 -8.70 -30.03
CA SER A 615 3.98 -9.84 -29.42
C SER A 615 4.10 -10.05 -27.90
N PRO A 616 4.98 -9.36 -27.13
CA PRO A 616 4.97 -9.45 -25.67
C PRO A 616 3.69 -8.89 -25.04
N ARG A 617 3.33 -9.41 -23.86
CA ARG A 617 2.14 -8.99 -23.10
C ARG A 617 2.54 -8.47 -21.73
N LEU A 618 1.87 -7.41 -21.30
CA LEU A 618 1.94 -6.92 -19.93
C LEU A 618 1.17 -7.86 -19.01
N ILE A 619 1.80 -8.31 -17.93
CA ILE A 619 1.20 -9.21 -16.93
C ILE A 619 0.68 -8.38 -15.75
N SER A 620 1.53 -7.53 -15.16
CA SER A 620 1.14 -6.67 -14.04
C SER A 620 2.02 -5.43 -13.93
N VAL A 621 1.50 -4.40 -13.25
CA VAL A 621 2.24 -3.19 -12.89
C VAL A 621 1.95 -2.83 -11.44
N ASN A 622 3.01 -2.78 -10.63
CA ASN A 622 2.91 -2.57 -9.20
C ASN A 622 3.78 -1.39 -8.76
N SER A 623 3.27 -0.54 -7.87
CA SER A 623 4.12 0.41 -7.16
C SER A 623 4.88 -0.32 -6.07
N THR A 624 6.21 -0.29 -6.09
CA THR A 624 7.03 -0.96 -5.06
C THR A 624 7.01 -0.22 -3.73
N ARG A 625 6.87 1.11 -3.80
CA ARG A 625 6.67 2.01 -2.67
C ARG A 625 5.77 3.16 -3.10
N GLY A 626 5.13 3.82 -2.13
CA GLY A 626 4.36 5.05 -2.38
C GLY A 626 5.27 6.22 -2.81
N PRO A 627 4.68 7.38 -3.16
CA PRO A 627 5.43 8.57 -3.53
C PRO A 627 6.37 9.00 -2.39
N VAL A 628 7.58 9.40 -2.75
CA VAL A 628 8.63 9.86 -1.82
C VAL A 628 9.12 11.23 -2.22
N THR A 629 9.08 12.18 -1.31
CA THR A 629 9.58 13.54 -1.54
C THR A 629 11.10 13.55 -1.61
N ILE A 630 11.63 14.29 -2.59
CA ILE A 630 13.06 14.50 -2.88
C ILE A 630 13.35 15.99 -3.01
N ASP A 631 14.62 16.38 -3.16
CA ASP A 631 15.01 17.78 -3.37
C ASP A 631 14.27 18.40 -4.58
N ASP A 632 13.40 19.37 -4.30
CA ASP A 632 12.53 20.05 -5.27
C ASP A 632 11.54 19.14 -6.04
N GLY A 633 11.13 17.99 -5.49
CA GLY A 633 10.29 17.04 -6.24
C GLY A 633 9.74 15.84 -5.47
N VAL A 634 9.16 14.89 -6.20
CA VAL A 634 8.63 13.62 -5.69
C VAL A 634 9.03 12.50 -6.65
N GLU A 635 9.33 11.30 -6.15
CA GLU A 635 9.62 10.11 -6.95
C GLU A 635 8.71 8.93 -6.59
N VAL A 636 8.51 8.01 -7.55
CA VAL A 636 7.82 6.73 -7.37
C VAL A 636 8.51 5.66 -8.20
N ASP A 637 8.55 4.42 -7.70
CA ASP A 637 9.15 3.28 -8.39
C ASP A 637 8.06 2.29 -8.81
N LEU A 638 7.87 2.14 -10.13
CA LEU A 638 6.92 1.20 -10.73
C LEU A 638 7.65 -0.04 -11.26
N TYR A 639 7.17 -1.20 -10.83
CA TYR A 639 7.64 -2.52 -11.24
C TYR A 639 6.69 -3.09 -12.30
N PHE A 640 7.25 -3.53 -13.42
CA PHE A 640 6.51 -4.10 -14.55
C PHE A 640 6.89 -5.56 -14.72
N LYS A 641 5.88 -6.44 -14.80
CA LYS A 641 6.03 -7.85 -15.15
C LYS A 641 5.46 -8.10 -16.54
N ILE A 642 6.24 -8.73 -17.40
CA ILE A 642 5.97 -8.89 -18.84
C ILE A 642 6.24 -10.34 -19.22
N SER A 643 5.51 -10.86 -20.19
CA SER A 643 5.62 -12.27 -20.61
C SER A 643 7.00 -12.66 -21.16
N LYS A 644 7.72 -11.71 -21.76
CA LYS A 644 9.03 -11.91 -22.42
C LYS A 644 9.70 -10.54 -22.66
N PRO A 645 10.99 -10.49 -23.02
CA PRO A 645 11.68 -9.25 -23.38
C PRO A 645 10.88 -8.42 -24.38
N ALA A 646 10.79 -7.11 -24.13
CA ALA A 646 9.84 -6.25 -24.80
C ALA A 646 10.32 -4.80 -24.89
N SER A 647 9.74 -4.07 -25.84
CA SER A 647 9.73 -2.61 -25.86
C SER A 647 8.30 -2.14 -25.65
N PHE A 648 8.10 -1.16 -24.79
CA PHE A 648 6.76 -0.66 -24.47
C PHE A 648 6.80 0.80 -24.05
N MET A 649 5.75 1.53 -24.39
CA MET A 649 5.61 2.93 -24.04
C MET A 649 4.65 3.09 -22.87
N VAL A 650 5.06 3.87 -21.90
CA VAL A 650 4.28 4.20 -20.71
C VAL A 650 3.80 5.64 -20.81
N ARG A 651 2.51 5.86 -20.60
CA ARG A 651 1.88 7.18 -20.50
C ARG A 651 1.41 7.44 -19.07
N LEU A 652 1.88 8.52 -18.46
CA LEU A 652 1.57 8.86 -17.08
C LEU A 652 1.54 10.36 -16.84
N HIS A 653 0.92 10.79 -15.75
CA HIS A 653 1.02 12.16 -15.24
C HIS A 653 1.15 12.18 -13.73
N CYS A 654 1.48 13.35 -13.19
CA CYS A 654 1.54 13.58 -11.75
C CYS A 654 0.53 14.64 -11.36
N ARG A 655 -0.26 14.34 -10.31
CA ARG A 655 -1.15 15.28 -9.64
C ARG A 655 -0.59 15.59 -8.26
N GLY A 656 -0.73 16.82 -7.81
CA GLY A 656 -0.21 17.23 -6.52
C GLY A 656 -0.89 18.47 -5.95
N TYR A 657 -0.56 18.80 -4.70
CA TYR A 657 -0.98 20.02 -4.05
C TYR A 657 0.24 20.80 -3.56
N GLU A 658 0.35 22.07 -3.97
CA GLU A 658 1.40 22.98 -3.52
C GLU A 658 0.78 24.21 -2.83
N LYS A 659 1.26 24.59 -1.64
CA LYS A 659 0.67 25.72 -0.88
C LYS A 659 0.55 27.02 -1.67
N SER A 660 1.47 27.28 -2.60
CA SER A 660 1.52 28.50 -3.42
C SER A 660 0.62 28.44 -4.66
N LYS A 661 0.31 27.23 -5.16
CA LYS A 661 -0.40 27.04 -6.44
C LYS A 661 -1.75 26.32 -6.32
N GLY A 662 -2.04 25.73 -5.16
CA GLY A 662 -3.18 24.82 -4.99
C GLY A 662 -2.94 23.47 -5.66
N HIS A 663 -4.03 22.85 -6.13
CA HIS A 663 -3.98 21.60 -6.90
C HIS A 663 -3.31 21.84 -8.26
N PHE A 664 -2.42 20.93 -8.67
CA PHE A 664 -1.75 20.96 -9.96
C PHE A 664 -1.75 19.58 -10.62
N GLU A 665 -1.63 19.57 -11.94
CA GLU A 665 -1.47 18.38 -12.77
C GLU A 665 -0.39 18.62 -13.83
N VAL A 666 0.48 17.64 -14.03
CA VAL A 666 1.68 17.76 -14.87
C VAL A 666 1.73 16.63 -15.88
N HIS A 667 1.64 17.01 -17.16
CA HIS A 667 1.74 16.11 -18.33
C HIS A 667 2.99 16.39 -19.17
N LYS A 668 4.07 16.91 -18.57
CA LYS A 668 5.31 17.24 -19.27
C LYS A 668 6.42 16.25 -18.93
N PRO A 669 7.31 15.88 -19.87
CA PRO A 669 7.42 16.39 -21.25
C PRO A 669 6.31 15.87 -22.17
N SER A 670 5.82 16.74 -23.05
CA SER A 670 4.72 16.42 -23.96
C SER A 670 5.17 15.46 -25.07
N CYS A 671 4.33 14.51 -25.43
CA CYS A 671 4.52 13.53 -26.48
C CYS A 671 3.38 13.65 -27.50
N VAL A 672 3.71 13.53 -28.78
CA VAL A 672 2.76 13.56 -29.89
C VAL A 672 2.88 12.26 -30.66
N HIS A 673 1.75 11.59 -30.84
CA HIS A 673 1.59 10.48 -31.78
C HIS A 673 1.29 11.03 -33.16
N ILE A 674 1.91 10.40 -34.14
CA ILE A 674 1.86 10.80 -35.53
C ILE A 674 1.50 9.56 -36.32
N SER A 675 0.42 9.63 -37.10
CA SER A 675 -0.05 8.51 -37.91
C SER A 675 -0.18 8.90 -39.38
N GLN A 676 -0.20 7.89 -40.26
CA GLN A 676 -0.17 8.04 -41.72
C GLN A 676 1.16 8.62 -42.24
N LEU A 677 2.25 8.31 -41.54
CA LEU A 677 3.57 8.83 -41.84
C LEU A 677 4.24 8.06 -42.98
N ARG A 678 4.27 8.66 -44.18
CA ARG A 678 5.03 8.14 -45.32
C ARG A 678 6.51 8.51 -45.24
N GLU A 679 7.37 7.83 -45.99
CA GLU A 679 8.85 8.02 -45.96
C GLU A 679 9.32 9.48 -46.09
N GLU A 680 8.62 10.30 -46.88
CA GLU A 680 8.94 11.72 -47.04
C GLU A 680 8.63 12.53 -45.78
N GLY A 681 7.52 12.22 -45.11
CA GLY A 681 7.15 12.78 -43.82
C GLY A 681 8.12 12.35 -42.72
N THR A 682 8.51 11.06 -42.69
CA THR A 682 9.50 10.54 -41.73
C THR A 682 10.83 11.27 -41.83
N ARG A 683 11.32 11.52 -43.04
CA ARG A 683 12.55 12.28 -43.26
C ARG A 683 12.42 13.73 -42.79
N ALA A 684 11.31 14.39 -43.11
CA ALA A 684 11.07 15.77 -42.69
C ALA A 684 11.01 15.91 -41.16
N ILE A 685 10.37 14.95 -40.49
CA ILE A 685 10.26 14.91 -39.03
C ILE A 685 11.62 14.65 -38.37
N ASN A 686 12.41 13.71 -38.89
CA ASN A 686 13.76 13.44 -38.36
C ASN A 686 14.69 14.66 -38.48
N CYS A 687 14.41 15.58 -39.40
CA CYS A 687 15.13 16.86 -39.51
C CYS A 687 14.76 17.89 -38.44
N LEU A 688 13.65 17.73 -37.70
CA LEU A 688 13.27 18.62 -36.59
C LEU A 688 14.21 18.48 -35.38
N GLY A 689 15.01 17.42 -35.32
CA GLY A 689 15.88 17.14 -34.19
C GLY A 689 15.12 16.77 -32.90
N SER A 690 13.84 16.43 -33.03
CA SER A 690 13.01 15.98 -31.92
C SER A 690 13.38 14.55 -31.49
N GLU A 691 13.22 14.26 -30.20
CA GLU A 691 13.50 12.93 -29.67
C GLU A 691 12.36 11.97 -30.04
N VAL A 692 12.67 11.01 -30.91
CA VAL A 692 11.74 9.95 -31.32
C VAL A 692 11.75 8.86 -30.25
N LEU A 693 10.61 8.67 -29.59
CA LEU A 693 10.46 7.65 -28.55
C LEU A 693 10.21 6.26 -29.14
N ALA A 694 9.39 6.19 -30.19
CA ALA A 694 8.99 4.95 -30.84
C ALA A 694 8.68 5.19 -32.32
N GLN A 695 8.89 4.17 -33.15
CA GLN A 695 8.44 4.14 -34.55
C GLN A 695 7.98 2.73 -34.91
N GLU A 696 6.76 2.60 -35.42
CA GLU A 696 6.20 1.33 -35.87
C GLU A 696 5.35 1.56 -37.12
N ASN A 697 5.70 0.92 -38.24
CA ASN A 697 5.03 1.11 -39.53
C ASN A 697 4.93 2.60 -39.92
N ASP A 698 3.72 3.07 -40.20
CA ASP A 698 3.38 4.47 -40.55
C ASP A 698 3.07 5.33 -39.31
N GLU A 699 3.50 4.89 -38.11
CA GLU A 699 3.31 5.59 -36.85
C GLU A 699 4.63 5.99 -36.17
N MET A 700 4.63 7.15 -35.53
CA MET A 700 5.78 7.68 -34.80
C MET A 700 5.35 8.43 -33.55
N TRP A 701 6.13 8.31 -32.47
CA TRP A 701 5.92 9.03 -31.21
C TRP A 701 7.10 9.93 -30.93
N ILE A 702 6.84 11.21 -30.71
CA ILE A 702 7.87 12.24 -30.63
C ILE A 702 7.67 13.07 -29.38
N ARG A 703 8.75 13.28 -28.64
CA ARG A 703 8.77 14.15 -27.46
C ARG A 703 9.07 15.60 -27.84
N GLU A 704 8.47 16.52 -27.09
CA GLU A 704 8.68 17.96 -27.25
C GLU A 704 10.17 18.34 -27.31
N SER A 705 10.53 19.25 -28.23
CA SER A 705 11.93 19.58 -28.52
C SER A 705 12.16 21.09 -28.64
N GLY A 706 12.14 21.78 -27.49
CA GLY A 706 12.45 23.22 -27.41
C GLY A 706 11.27 24.15 -27.75
N SER A 707 11.55 25.42 -27.99
CA SER A 707 10.54 26.44 -28.35
C SER A 707 10.27 26.46 -29.86
N GLY A 708 9.01 26.49 -30.29
CA GLY A 708 8.63 26.56 -31.71
C GLY A 708 8.42 25.21 -32.42
N TRP A 709 8.74 24.10 -31.74
CA TRP A 709 8.68 22.76 -32.31
C TRP A 709 7.26 22.35 -32.75
N TRP A 710 6.24 22.82 -32.03
CA TRP A 710 4.85 22.45 -32.31
C TRP A 710 4.35 23.10 -33.60
N GLU A 711 4.68 24.37 -33.81
CA GLU A 711 4.35 25.09 -35.04
C GLU A 711 5.04 24.46 -36.26
N GLU A 712 6.30 24.05 -36.11
CA GLU A 712 7.04 23.35 -37.16
C GLU A 712 6.45 21.97 -37.45
N LEU A 713 6.10 21.20 -36.42
CA LEU A 713 5.47 19.90 -36.56
C LEU A 713 4.10 20.01 -37.25
N GLN A 714 3.30 21.02 -36.91
CA GLN A 714 2.03 21.30 -37.61
C GLN A 714 2.24 21.66 -39.08
N CYS A 715 3.30 22.39 -39.42
CA CYS A 715 3.64 22.69 -40.82
C CYS A 715 3.99 21.43 -41.60
N ILE A 716 4.77 20.53 -41.01
CA ILE A 716 5.09 19.22 -41.62
C ILE A 716 3.81 18.40 -41.78
N ALA A 717 2.98 18.31 -40.74
CA ALA A 717 1.74 17.56 -40.79
C ALA A 717 0.80 18.05 -41.90
N ARG A 718 0.66 19.37 -42.08
CA ARG A 718 -0.13 19.94 -43.20
C ARG A 718 0.49 19.65 -44.56
N ARG A 719 1.82 19.73 -44.69
CA ARG A 719 2.52 19.54 -45.96
C ARG A 719 2.45 18.09 -46.45
N TYR A 720 2.52 17.13 -45.54
CA TYR A 720 2.57 15.70 -45.85
C TYR A 720 1.26 14.96 -45.50
N SER A 721 0.20 15.69 -45.17
CA SER A 721 -1.13 15.15 -44.81
C SER A 721 -1.08 14.11 -43.68
N VAL A 722 -0.31 14.41 -42.64
CA VAL A 722 -0.09 13.53 -41.48
C VAL A 722 -1.06 13.90 -40.35
N GLN A 723 -1.54 12.91 -39.61
CA GLN A 723 -2.40 13.14 -38.45
C GLN A 723 -1.55 13.26 -37.17
N LEU A 724 -1.85 14.26 -36.35
CA LEU A 724 -1.19 14.51 -35.06
C LEU A 724 -2.20 14.29 -33.93
N GLN A 725 -1.78 13.57 -32.89
CA GLN A 725 -2.55 13.37 -31.66
C GLN A 725 -1.66 13.60 -30.44
N GLU A 726 -2.06 14.51 -29.54
CA GLU A 726 -1.35 14.70 -28.27
C GLU A 726 -1.56 13.49 -27.35
N GLN A 727 -0.47 12.97 -26.78
CA GLN A 727 -0.44 11.79 -25.93
C GLN A 727 0.00 12.10 -24.49
N GLY A 728 0.14 13.38 -24.10
CA GLY A 728 0.57 13.75 -22.75
C GLY A 728 2.03 13.36 -22.50
N CYS A 729 2.37 12.84 -21.32
CA CYS A 729 3.75 12.49 -20.98
C CYS A 729 4.04 11.00 -21.19
N CYS A 730 4.96 10.70 -22.11
CA CYS A 730 5.33 9.33 -22.47
C CYS A 730 6.82 9.04 -22.29
N PHE A 731 7.11 7.81 -21.86
CA PHE A 731 8.46 7.25 -21.76
C PHE A 731 8.52 5.91 -22.47
N MET A 732 9.56 5.69 -23.27
CA MET A 732 9.81 4.38 -23.87
C MET A 732 10.66 3.55 -22.92
N ILE A 733 10.27 2.30 -22.70
CA ILE A 733 10.99 1.35 -21.86
C ILE A 733 11.36 0.14 -22.71
N ILE A 734 12.63 -0.22 -22.69
CA ILE A 734 13.18 -1.38 -23.40
C ILE A 734 13.75 -2.33 -22.34
N THR A 735 13.27 -3.57 -22.31
CA THR A 735 13.73 -4.57 -21.35
C THR A 735 14.16 -5.86 -22.03
N SER A 736 15.30 -6.38 -21.60
CA SER A 736 15.80 -7.71 -21.96
C SER A 736 15.34 -8.80 -20.99
N GLU A 737 14.58 -8.45 -19.95
CA GLU A 737 14.10 -9.34 -18.89
C GLU A 737 12.56 -9.41 -18.90
N SER A 738 11.99 -10.37 -18.19
CA SER A 738 10.52 -10.45 -17.97
C SER A 738 10.04 -9.51 -16.86
N GLU A 739 10.97 -8.90 -16.12
CA GLU A 739 10.69 -8.05 -14.98
C GLU A 739 11.59 -6.84 -15.03
N CYS A 740 11.03 -5.64 -14.86
CA CYS A 740 11.82 -4.42 -14.82
C CYS A 740 11.28 -3.42 -13.82
N LEU A 741 12.16 -2.53 -13.35
CA LEU A 741 11.83 -1.49 -12.38
C LEU A 741 12.24 -0.12 -12.94
N VAL A 742 11.27 0.79 -13.00
CA VAL A 742 11.46 2.16 -13.49
C VAL A 742 11.08 3.14 -12.41
N LYS A 743 11.95 4.12 -12.19
CA LYS A 743 11.73 5.24 -11.28
C LYS A 743 11.23 6.44 -12.06
N PHE A 744 10.06 6.94 -11.70
CA PHE A 744 9.49 8.18 -12.22
C PHE A 744 9.68 9.31 -11.20
N ILE A 745 10.04 10.49 -11.69
CA ILE A 745 10.41 11.63 -10.87
C ILE A 745 9.69 12.87 -11.38
N TYR A 746 8.91 13.52 -10.53
CA TYR A 746 8.41 14.86 -10.74
C TYR A 746 9.38 15.87 -10.11
N ARG A 747 9.93 16.77 -10.92
CA ARG A 747 10.82 17.84 -10.43
C ARG A 747 10.68 19.09 -11.29
N ARG A 748 10.53 20.25 -10.66
CA ARG A 748 10.47 21.58 -11.33
C ARG A 748 9.45 21.65 -12.48
N GLY A 749 8.24 21.11 -12.28
CA GLY A 749 7.17 21.18 -13.28
C GLY A 749 7.30 20.19 -14.45
N ARG A 750 8.21 19.21 -14.36
CA ARG A 750 8.44 18.19 -15.40
C ARG A 750 8.62 16.81 -14.79
N LEU A 751 8.21 15.80 -15.55
CA LEU A 751 8.41 14.40 -15.25
C LEU A 751 9.67 13.86 -15.93
N TRP A 752 10.31 12.92 -15.27
CA TRP A 752 11.50 12.22 -15.71
C TRP A 752 11.33 10.74 -15.39
N ALA A 753 12.02 9.90 -16.14
CA ALA A 753 12.06 8.47 -15.87
C ALA A 753 13.52 7.99 -15.89
N THR A 754 13.84 7.06 -15.00
CA THR A 754 15.18 6.48 -14.87
C THR A 754 15.08 4.98 -14.66
N ALA A 755 15.90 4.23 -15.39
CA ALA A 755 16.01 2.79 -15.21
C ALA A 755 16.60 2.46 -13.82
N GLN A 756 15.97 1.52 -13.10
CA GLN A 756 16.51 0.99 -11.84
C GLN A 756 17.02 -0.44 -12.00
N ARG A 757 16.25 -1.30 -12.71
CA ARG A 757 16.62 -2.71 -12.92
C ARG A 757 16.05 -3.26 -14.22
N GLY A 758 16.86 -4.03 -14.95
CA GLY A 758 16.42 -4.86 -16.06
C GLY A 758 15.87 -4.10 -17.27
N CYS A 759 16.12 -2.79 -17.40
CA CYS A 759 15.58 -1.98 -18.49
C CYS A 759 16.46 -0.79 -18.84
N GLU A 760 16.18 -0.22 -20.01
CA GLU A 760 16.59 1.10 -20.46
C GLU A 760 15.35 1.96 -20.63
N VAL A 761 15.48 3.27 -20.40
CA VAL A 761 14.37 4.22 -20.47
C VAL A 761 14.80 5.42 -21.31
N ILE A 762 13.93 5.81 -22.24
CA ILE A 762 14.09 6.98 -23.12
C ILE A 762 13.00 7.98 -22.79
#